data_AF-A0A7W8ZXP3-F1
#
_entry.id   AF-A0A7W8ZXP3-F1
#
_cell.length_a   1.000
_cell.length_b   1.000
_cell.length_c   1.000
_cell.angle_alpha   90.00
_cell.angle_beta   90.00
_cell.angle_gamma   90.00
#
_symmetry.space_group_name_H-M   'P 1'
#
loop_
_entity.id
_entity.type
_entity.pdbx_description
1 polymer ?
#
loop_
_entity_poly.entity_id
_entity_poly.type
_entity_poly.pdbx_seq_one_letter_code
_entity_poly.pdbx_strand_id
1 'polypeptide(L)'
;MKSRRFLGLLAIAGLLGSILTGVGPALQADAANAQDFNPGNIISDVQFFDGGAMDAGAVQGFLNSQVSGCQSGYVCLKDFRQDTPTRGAVANACSAYAGRASESAADIITRVGVACGISQKAMLVLLEKEQGIVSDSSPSARQYRSATGYGCPDTADCDSTYYGFFNQVYAAALQFNFYANNPTRWNHVPGRVNNVRYHPNAACGTGEVYIENQATAGLYNYTPYQPNPAALANLYGTGDGCSSYGNRNFWRIFSDWFGAPIASTSLLRSADSAQVYLVSETSKFPVRSLALMTAFAPLGQVGFVSQSYLNNFTTKHDAGRIFRSPGGRMFFHDAGIKLPFDSCAQVLDYGGSCNSDGYVQLTDKQVGAFQTGPLIGPVLATTAGHRYYITLGTKREILDDQSQVAAGIPLQQNVLTEAAVEELAFGSPIVRDSVLIRKRSTSDYAFFANGTRSPIGTAYAAALGLQNRVAGSLHATSHSKLTPSGTEFNGLVKADGVAGTWVLTAKGRARWDAAATQFGLPATRVSQAFLNSNALGGDISAGALLQDPSSKTVYVLMGNEIRPISSWEALLALSDTATPTIHPVTAGVIAAIPKGAVALTAGTLVRSPDNAAVFLVNGVTNRIPLSSFDFTTEAGLTGFTYEPAERINAYPLSNIPLTFGITCGDTRYVSSGGSLHKVAPAAHALYPFTFVALDSFTCNQLIVGSDATDFIRTPNGAIYQLVSGEKRPVTSMERFAQLSGGRSWLQVIPRFADMIPTGGIA
;
A
#
# COMPACT_ATOMS: atom_id res chain seq x y z
N MET A 1 -17.17 18.32 -47.03
CA MET A 1 -18.58 18.02 -47.39
C MET A 1 -18.96 16.72 -46.67
N LYS A 2 -19.95 16.54 -45.79
CA LYS A 2 -21.10 17.28 -45.19
C LYS A 2 -21.21 16.69 -43.75
N SER A 3 -21.30 17.42 -42.63
CA SER A 3 -22.51 18.09 -42.04
C SER A 3 -23.70 17.11 -41.90
N ARG A 4 -24.43 16.90 -40.77
CA ARG A 4 -24.94 17.71 -39.63
C ARG A 4 -25.45 16.73 -38.54
N ARG A 5 -25.24 16.93 -37.22
CA ARG A 5 -25.97 17.76 -36.21
C ARG A 5 -27.46 17.42 -35.94
N PHE A 6 -27.75 17.05 -34.69
CA PHE A 6 -28.85 17.50 -33.81
C PHE A 6 -28.31 17.39 -32.36
N LEU A 7 -28.02 18.46 -31.58
CA LEU A 7 -28.91 19.34 -30.80
C LEU A 7 -29.90 18.56 -29.92
N GLY A 8 -29.99 18.69 -28.59
CA GLY A 8 -29.31 19.53 -27.60
C GLY A 8 -30.10 19.50 -26.28
N LEU A 9 -29.45 19.73 -25.13
CA LEU A 9 -30.07 20.31 -23.93
C LEU A 9 -28.98 20.89 -23.00
N LEU A 10 -29.03 22.22 -22.88
CA LEU A 10 -28.49 23.12 -21.86
C LEU A 10 -28.94 22.71 -20.45
N ALA A 11 -28.44 23.16 -19.29
CA ALA A 11 -27.32 23.96 -18.77
C ALA A 11 -27.58 24.03 -17.23
N ILE A 12 -26.71 24.74 -16.47
CA ILE A 12 -26.79 25.07 -15.02
C ILE A 12 -26.01 24.05 -14.15
N ALA A 13 -24.98 24.37 -13.35
CA ALA A 13 -24.44 25.64 -12.89
C ALA A 13 -22.92 25.52 -12.65
N GLY A 14 -22.20 26.59 -12.99
CA GLY A 14 -20.93 26.91 -12.34
C GLY A 14 -21.19 27.52 -10.96
N LEU A 15 -20.43 27.06 -9.97
CA LEU A 15 -20.13 27.79 -8.74
C LEU A 15 -18.77 27.30 -8.21
N LEU A 16 -17.74 27.66 -8.98
CA LEU A 16 -16.38 27.81 -8.48
C LEU A 16 -16.28 29.24 -7.93
N GLY A 17 -16.13 29.39 -6.61
CA GLY A 17 -15.84 30.69 -6.00
C GLY A 17 -16.52 30.97 -4.67
N SER A 18 -16.17 30.22 -3.63
CA SER A 18 -16.30 30.66 -2.23
C SER A 18 -15.52 29.73 -1.31
N ILE A 19 -14.20 29.92 -1.24
CA ILE A 19 -13.43 29.51 -0.08
C ILE A 19 -13.92 30.43 1.05
N LEU A 20 -14.84 29.92 1.87
CA LEU A 20 -15.11 30.48 3.18
C LEU A 20 -13.83 30.36 4.00
N THR A 21 -13.10 31.46 4.13
CA THR A 21 -12.28 31.71 5.32
C THR A 21 -13.24 31.89 6.50
N GLY A 22 -13.79 30.78 6.98
CA GLY A 22 -14.46 30.73 8.26
C GLY A 22 -13.40 30.91 9.34
N VAL A 23 -13.16 32.15 9.74
CA VAL A 23 -12.60 32.45 11.06
C VAL A 23 -13.62 31.86 12.02
N GLY A 24 -13.33 30.67 12.57
CA GLY A 24 -14.13 30.13 13.66
C GLY A 24 -14.25 31.19 14.75
N PRO A 25 -15.39 31.32 15.44
CA PRO A 25 -15.49 32.24 16.55
C PRO A 25 -14.32 31.95 17.48
N ALA A 26 -13.50 32.98 17.76
CA ALA A 26 -12.53 32.90 18.82
C ALA A 26 -13.30 32.43 20.05
N LEU A 27 -12.86 31.33 20.66
CA LEU A 27 -13.35 30.93 21.98
C LEU A 27 -13.23 32.17 22.85
N GLN A 28 -14.35 32.77 23.26
CA GLN A 28 -14.32 33.82 24.25
C GLN A 28 -13.69 33.19 25.49
N ALA A 29 -12.59 33.78 25.95
CA ALA A 29 -12.02 33.40 27.24
C ALA A 29 -13.05 33.71 28.32
N ASP A 30 -13.29 32.76 29.22
CA ASP A 30 -14.09 32.99 30.41
C ASP A 30 -13.41 34.02 31.31
N ALA A 31 -14.21 34.85 31.99
CA ALA A 31 -13.70 35.78 32.98
C ALA A 31 -12.96 35.01 34.10
N ALA A 32 -11.82 35.55 34.55
CA ALA A 32 -11.03 34.92 35.61
C ALA A 32 -11.83 34.74 36.91
N ASN A 33 -11.74 33.55 37.52
CA ASN A 33 -12.36 33.23 38.81
C ASN A 33 -11.31 33.17 39.93
N ALA A 34 -11.49 33.95 40.99
CA ALA A 34 -10.51 34.09 42.08
C ALA A 34 -10.15 32.75 42.75
N GLN A 35 -11.05 31.76 42.70
CA GLN A 35 -10.81 30.41 43.23
C GLN A 35 -9.72 29.66 42.47
N ASP A 36 -9.46 30.03 41.21
CA ASP A 36 -8.47 29.39 40.35
C ASP A 36 -7.07 30.02 40.50
N PHE A 37 -6.92 31.07 41.31
CA PHE A 37 -5.61 31.66 41.59
C PHE A 37 -4.82 30.79 42.56
N ASN A 38 -3.74 30.18 42.08
CA ASN A 38 -2.75 29.50 42.91
C ASN A 38 -1.50 30.38 43.05
N PRO A 39 -1.17 30.90 44.26
CA PRO A 39 0.02 31.71 44.46
C PRO A 39 1.31 30.95 44.18
N GLY A 40 1.32 29.62 44.27
CA GLY A 40 2.45 28.74 43.98
C GLY A 40 2.62 28.41 42.49
N ASN A 41 1.62 28.67 41.66
CA ASN A 41 1.60 28.34 40.24
C ASN A 41 0.76 29.37 39.47
N ILE A 42 1.33 30.56 39.27
CA ILE A 42 0.66 31.70 38.63
C ILE A 42 0.52 31.45 37.12
N ILE A 43 1.54 30.84 36.52
CA ILE A 43 1.56 30.39 35.12
C ILE A 43 2.52 29.19 35.02
N SER A 44 2.20 28.24 34.16
CA SER A 44 3.08 27.09 33.91
C SER A 44 4.31 27.46 33.08
N ASP A 45 5.44 26.78 33.32
CA ASP A 45 6.66 26.95 32.51
C ASP A 45 6.39 26.76 31.01
N VAL A 46 5.54 25.79 30.67
CA VAL A 46 5.13 25.50 29.28
C VAL A 46 4.47 26.72 28.62
N GLN A 47 3.61 27.45 29.31
CA GLN A 47 2.95 28.62 28.71
C GLN A 47 3.83 29.88 28.74
N PHE A 48 4.70 30.02 29.74
CA PHE A 48 5.53 31.22 29.90
C PHE A 48 6.77 31.20 28.99
N PHE A 49 7.41 30.03 28.83
CA PHE A 49 8.61 29.84 28.02
C PHE A 49 8.33 29.29 26.60
N ASP A 50 7.09 29.43 26.11
CA ASP A 50 6.73 29.11 24.73
C ASP A 50 7.08 30.27 23.78
N GLY A 51 8.33 30.34 23.34
CA GLY A 51 8.79 31.37 22.39
C GLY A 51 8.08 31.37 21.02
N GLY A 52 7.21 30.39 20.75
CA GLY A 52 6.40 30.28 19.53
C GLY A 52 4.90 30.49 19.76
N ALA A 53 4.47 31.01 20.91
CA ALA A 53 3.06 31.09 21.30
C ALA A 53 2.17 31.92 20.35
N MET A 54 2.73 32.95 19.71
CA MET A 54 2.06 33.75 18.68
C MET A 54 3.06 34.26 17.62
N ASP A 55 2.70 34.15 16.34
CA ASP A 55 3.44 34.83 15.27
C ASP A 55 3.10 36.34 15.21
N ALA A 56 3.84 37.10 14.39
CA ALA A 56 3.69 38.55 14.30
C ALA A 56 2.29 38.97 13.81
N GLY A 57 1.66 38.18 12.94
CA GLY A 57 0.30 38.42 12.47
C GLY A 57 -0.73 38.24 13.58
N ALA A 58 -0.60 37.18 14.38
CA ALA A 58 -1.44 36.93 15.54
C ALA A 58 -1.26 38.01 16.62
N VAL A 59 -0.03 38.45 16.89
CA VAL A 59 0.23 39.55 17.85
C VAL A 59 -0.40 40.84 17.34
N GLN A 60 -0.21 41.19 16.07
CA GLN A 60 -0.81 42.40 15.48
C GLN A 60 -2.35 42.34 15.51
N GLY A 61 -2.94 41.18 15.18
CA GLY A 61 -4.38 40.96 15.26
C GLY A 61 -4.93 41.14 16.68
N PHE A 62 -4.19 40.65 17.69
CA PHE A 62 -4.54 40.86 19.10
C PHE A 62 -4.44 42.33 19.51
N LEU A 63 -3.36 43.03 19.15
CA LEU A 63 -3.23 44.47 19.43
C LEU A 63 -4.37 45.30 18.79
N ASN A 64 -4.79 44.91 17.59
CA ASN A 64 -5.92 45.55 16.91
C ASN A 64 -7.26 45.28 17.61
N SER A 65 -7.41 44.15 18.31
CA SER A 65 -8.65 43.83 19.04
C SER A 65 -8.75 44.54 20.39
N GLN A 66 -7.62 44.89 21.01
CA GLN A 66 -7.59 45.62 22.28
C GLN A 66 -7.91 47.12 22.12
N VAL A 67 -7.52 47.72 20.98
CA VAL A 67 -7.78 49.14 20.70
C VAL A 67 -8.34 49.30 19.29
N SER A 68 -9.66 49.55 19.17
CA SER A 68 -10.33 49.71 17.88
C SER A 68 -10.01 51.04 17.18
N GLY A 69 -9.60 52.08 17.92
CA GLY A 69 -9.25 53.38 17.38
C GLY A 69 -8.26 54.12 18.29
N CYS A 70 -7.28 54.79 17.68
CA CYS A 70 -6.30 55.58 18.42
C CYS A 70 -6.75 57.04 18.52
N GLN A 71 -6.61 57.66 19.69
CA GLN A 71 -6.95 59.07 19.88
C GLN A 71 -6.04 59.94 19.00
N SER A 72 -6.65 60.94 18.34
CA SER A 72 -5.92 61.89 17.49
C SER A 72 -4.75 62.52 18.24
N GLY A 73 -3.56 62.51 17.63
CA GLY A 73 -2.32 63.02 18.21
C GLY A 73 -1.49 62.01 19.00
N TYR A 74 -2.00 60.78 19.20
CA TYR A 74 -1.29 59.68 19.84
C TYR A 74 -0.96 58.57 18.85
N VAL A 75 0.05 57.77 19.18
CA VAL A 75 0.38 56.52 18.47
C VAL A 75 0.11 55.38 19.45
N CYS A 76 -0.84 54.51 19.11
CA CYS A 76 -1.20 53.35 19.91
C CYS A 76 -0.24 52.19 19.62
N LEU A 77 -0.10 51.24 20.55
CA LEU A 77 0.89 50.18 20.42
C LEU A 77 0.72 49.38 19.11
N LYS A 78 -0.53 49.17 18.68
CA LYS A 78 -0.86 48.50 17.40
C LYS A 78 -0.28 49.21 16.16
N ASP A 79 -0.12 50.53 16.21
CA ASP A 79 0.39 51.36 15.12
C ASP A 79 1.85 51.79 15.33
N PHE A 80 2.44 51.48 16.49
CA PHE A 80 3.80 51.88 16.85
C PHE A 80 4.86 51.22 15.95
N ARG A 81 5.87 51.99 15.58
CA ARG A 81 7.03 51.57 14.77
C ARG A 81 8.30 52.17 15.35
N GLN A 82 9.40 51.43 15.33
CA GLN A 82 10.74 51.96 15.68
C GLN A 82 11.85 51.20 14.95
N ASP A 83 13.00 51.84 14.79
CA ASP A 83 14.22 51.15 14.37
C ASP A 83 14.79 50.34 15.54
N THR A 84 15.12 49.08 15.32
CA THR A 84 15.66 48.19 16.35
C THR A 84 17.15 47.93 16.14
N PRO A 85 17.95 47.87 17.23
CA PRO A 85 19.37 47.56 17.13
C PRO A 85 19.59 46.04 16.99
N THR A 86 20.72 45.67 16.40
CA THR A 86 21.21 44.29 16.47
C THR A 86 21.75 43.99 17.88
N ARG A 87 21.41 42.81 18.42
CA ARG A 87 21.96 42.27 19.68
C ARG A 87 22.61 40.92 19.40
N GLY A 88 23.83 40.73 19.93
CA GLY A 88 24.50 39.44 19.91
C GLY A 88 23.76 38.41 20.77
N ALA A 89 24.02 37.13 20.54
CA ALA A 89 23.47 36.07 21.38
C ALA A 89 24.03 36.18 22.81
N VAL A 90 23.17 35.95 23.80
CA VAL A 90 23.54 35.80 25.21
C VAL A 90 23.43 34.32 25.54
N ALA A 91 24.56 33.70 25.91
CA ALA A 91 24.65 32.27 26.16
C ALA A 91 23.57 31.80 27.14
N ASN A 92 22.86 30.72 26.76
CA ASN A 92 21.79 30.08 27.51
C ASN A 92 20.57 30.98 27.82
N ALA A 93 20.43 32.16 27.19
CA ALA A 93 19.31 33.07 27.48
C ALA A 93 18.60 33.57 26.22
N CYS A 94 19.31 34.20 25.28
CA CYS A 94 18.71 34.70 24.04
C CYS A 94 19.63 34.45 22.85
N SER A 95 19.09 33.99 21.72
CA SER A 95 19.79 33.97 20.44
C SER A 95 20.02 35.39 19.91
N ALA A 96 20.86 35.53 18.88
CA ALA A 96 21.11 36.82 18.25
C ALA A 96 19.81 37.43 17.70
N TYR A 97 19.63 38.73 17.92
CA TYR A 97 18.53 39.52 17.36
C TYR A 97 19.08 40.44 16.27
N ALA A 98 18.67 40.24 15.02
CA ALA A 98 19.04 41.14 13.92
C ALA A 98 18.10 42.36 13.86
N GLY A 99 18.64 43.56 14.05
CA GLY A 99 17.86 44.80 14.01
C GLY A 99 17.24 45.08 12.63
N ARG A 100 16.14 45.83 12.59
CA ARG A 100 15.44 46.26 11.37
C ARG A 100 14.98 47.71 11.49
N ALA A 101 14.89 48.38 10.36
CA ALA A 101 14.26 49.70 10.28
C ALA A 101 12.72 49.56 10.34
N SER A 102 12.06 50.53 10.97
CA SER A 102 10.59 50.66 11.05
C SER A 102 9.86 49.37 11.48
N GLU A 103 10.38 48.70 12.49
CA GLU A 103 9.82 47.45 13.00
C GLU A 103 8.56 47.70 13.85
N SER A 104 7.52 46.90 13.64
CA SER A 104 6.27 46.99 14.39
C SER A 104 6.42 46.51 15.83
N ALA A 105 5.59 47.05 16.74
CA ALA A 105 5.52 46.53 18.10
C ALA A 105 5.23 45.01 18.11
N ALA A 106 4.37 44.55 17.19
CA ALA A 106 4.07 43.14 17.03
C ALA A 106 5.30 42.33 16.61
N ASP A 107 6.06 42.79 15.61
CA ASP A 107 7.30 42.14 15.17
C ASP A 107 8.35 42.11 16.30
N ILE A 108 8.49 43.21 17.05
CA ILE A 108 9.41 43.29 18.19
C ILE A 108 9.04 42.25 19.25
N ILE A 109 7.78 42.20 19.69
CA ILE A 109 7.30 41.24 20.69
C ILE A 109 7.53 39.82 20.21
N THR A 110 7.14 39.50 18.97
CA THR A 110 7.31 38.17 18.40
C THR A 110 8.77 37.77 18.31
N ARG A 111 9.63 38.61 17.72
CA ARG A 111 11.02 38.27 17.47
C ARG A 111 11.86 38.25 18.74
N VAL A 112 11.56 39.09 19.74
CA VAL A 112 12.18 38.96 21.06
C VAL A 112 11.74 37.68 21.74
N GLY A 113 10.44 37.35 21.70
CA GLY A 113 9.92 36.11 22.26
C GLY A 113 10.58 34.86 21.65
N VAL A 114 10.73 34.82 20.32
CA VAL A 114 11.46 33.76 19.61
C VAL A 114 12.93 33.74 20.01
N ALA A 115 13.59 34.91 20.04
CA ALA A 115 15.01 34.97 20.34
C ALA A 115 15.33 34.51 21.77
N CYS A 116 14.46 34.82 22.74
CA CYS A 116 14.69 34.54 24.16
C CYS A 116 13.88 33.34 24.71
N GLY A 117 13.09 32.66 23.89
CA GLY A 117 12.22 31.57 24.35
C GLY A 117 11.15 32.03 25.35
N ILE A 118 10.60 33.25 25.20
CA ILE A 118 9.55 33.81 26.06
C ILE A 118 8.27 33.96 25.26
N SER A 119 7.15 33.56 25.87
CA SER A 119 5.83 33.64 25.25
C SER A 119 5.41 35.06 24.91
N GLN A 120 4.98 35.26 23.66
CA GLN A 120 4.42 36.52 23.20
C GLN A 120 3.16 36.89 24.01
N LYS A 121 2.37 35.89 24.41
CA LYS A 121 1.20 36.08 25.30
C LYS A 121 1.64 36.60 26.66
N ALA A 122 2.65 35.97 27.27
CA ALA A 122 3.20 36.43 28.55
C ALA A 122 3.79 37.85 28.47
N MET A 123 4.47 38.18 27.36
CA MET A 123 5.02 39.52 27.13
C MET A 123 3.92 40.58 26.95
N LEU A 124 2.85 40.28 26.21
CA LEU A 124 1.69 41.17 26.08
C LEU A 124 1.04 41.45 27.44
N VAL A 125 0.86 40.41 28.26
CA VAL A 125 0.31 40.54 29.61
C VAL A 125 1.23 41.36 30.51
N LEU A 126 2.56 41.19 30.39
CA LEU A 126 3.53 41.97 31.14
C LEU A 126 3.46 43.47 30.76
N LEU A 127 3.43 43.79 29.46
CA LEU A 127 3.29 45.16 28.97
C LEU A 127 2.02 45.84 29.50
N GLU A 128 0.91 45.10 29.52
CA GLU A 128 -0.35 45.60 30.04
C GLU A 128 -0.33 45.80 31.55
N LYS A 129 0.14 44.80 32.29
CA LYS A 129 0.25 44.87 33.74
C LYS A 129 1.10 46.07 34.18
N GLU A 130 2.21 46.31 33.50
CA GLU A 130 3.22 47.29 33.95
C GLU A 130 2.92 48.71 33.47
N GLN A 131 2.32 48.90 32.29
CA GLN A 131 2.10 50.23 31.71
C GLN A 131 0.70 50.44 31.11
N GLY A 132 -0.18 49.44 31.08
CA GLY A 132 -1.49 49.52 30.43
C GLY A 132 -1.42 49.80 28.91
N ILE A 133 -0.23 49.70 28.32
CA ILE A 133 0.04 50.23 26.98
C ILE A 133 -0.63 49.43 25.86
N VAL A 134 -1.08 48.19 26.14
CA VAL A 134 -1.70 47.34 25.14
C VAL A 134 -3.14 47.76 24.88
N SER A 135 -3.86 48.22 25.91
CA SER A 135 -5.26 48.67 25.83
C SER A 135 -5.45 50.20 25.80
N ASP A 136 -4.38 50.99 25.94
CA ASP A 136 -4.43 52.46 25.98
C ASP A 136 -4.61 53.09 24.58
N SER A 137 -5.69 53.87 24.41
CA SER A 137 -5.98 54.64 23.19
C SER A 137 -5.23 55.98 23.09
N SER A 138 -4.49 56.37 24.13
CA SER A 138 -3.74 57.63 24.23
C SER A 138 -2.37 57.47 24.91
N PRO A 139 -1.49 56.55 24.45
CA PRO A 139 -0.28 56.22 25.21
C PRO A 139 0.72 57.38 25.26
N SER A 140 1.23 57.65 26.46
CA SER A 140 2.28 58.63 26.71
C SER A 140 3.66 58.15 26.25
N ALA A 141 4.57 59.09 25.99
CA ALA A 141 5.97 58.77 25.69
C ALA A 141 6.67 57.96 26.81
N ARG A 142 6.21 58.11 28.07
CA ARG A 142 6.73 57.34 29.21
C ARG A 142 6.43 55.85 29.08
N GLN A 143 5.23 55.48 28.62
CA GLN A 143 4.84 54.08 28.45
C GLN A 143 5.74 53.38 27.42
N TYR A 144 6.11 54.04 26.33
CA TYR A 144 7.09 53.47 25.38
C TYR A 144 8.51 53.44 25.94
N ARG A 145 8.89 54.45 26.73
CA ARG A 145 10.23 54.53 27.33
C ARG A 145 10.49 53.42 28.35
N SER A 146 9.48 53.04 29.14
CA SER A 146 9.58 52.12 30.28
C SER A 146 8.50 51.03 30.24
N ALA A 147 8.27 50.45 29.06
CA ALA A 147 7.12 49.60 28.72
C ALA A 147 6.88 48.37 29.62
N THR A 148 7.94 47.79 30.17
CA THR A 148 7.85 46.61 31.07
C THR A 148 8.20 46.95 32.51
N GLY A 149 8.47 48.22 32.83
CA GLY A 149 8.98 48.65 34.13
C GLY A 149 10.41 48.17 34.44
N TYR A 150 11.11 47.56 33.48
CA TYR A 150 12.43 47.02 33.72
C TYR A 150 13.44 48.16 33.99
N GLY A 151 14.18 48.04 35.10
CA GLY A 151 15.13 49.06 35.55
C GLY A 151 14.48 50.27 36.22
N CYS A 152 13.21 50.19 36.63
CA CYS A 152 12.49 51.26 37.34
C CYS A 152 12.25 50.89 38.82
N PRO A 153 13.16 51.24 39.75
CA PRO A 153 12.95 51.01 41.18
C PRO A 153 11.90 51.98 41.75
N ASP A 154 11.15 51.55 42.77
CA ASP A 154 10.09 52.36 43.40
C ASP A 154 10.60 53.66 44.07
N THR A 155 11.89 53.75 44.36
CA THR A 155 12.51 54.84 45.15
C THR A 155 13.52 55.68 44.38
N ALA A 156 13.69 55.47 43.07
CA ALA A 156 14.61 56.24 42.24
C ALA A 156 14.13 56.33 40.79
N ASP A 157 14.78 57.17 39.99
CA ASP A 157 14.51 57.24 38.56
C ASP A 157 14.86 55.92 37.87
N CYS A 158 14.14 55.63 36.78
CA CYS A 158 14.43 54.48 35.94
C CYS A 158 15.83 54.60 35.31
N ASP A 159 16.54 53.47 35.23
CA ASP A 159 17.85 53.40 34.58
C ASP A 159 17.72 53.67 33.07
N SER A 160 18.33 54.78 32.64
CA SER A 160 18.30 55.24 31.26
C SER A 160 18.88 54.24 30.25
N THR A 161 19.70 53.29 30.69
CA THR A 161 20.28 52.22 29.86
C THR A 161 19.19 51.38 29.19
N TYR A 162 18.03 51.22 29.84
CA TYR A 162 16.94 50.36 29.36
C TYR A 162 15.82 51.15 28.67
N TYR A 163 15.99 52.44 28.41
CA TYR A 163 14.96 53.25 27.76
C TYR A 163 14.65 52.81 26.33
N GLY A 164 13.36 52.83 26.00
CA GLY A 164 12.82 52.54 24.67
C GLY A 164 12.14 51.18 24.59
N PHE A 165 11.12 51.07 23.75
CA PHE A 165 10.21 49.92 23.74
C PHE A 165 10.95 48.60 23.46
N PHE A 166 11.90 48.59 22.51
CA PHE A 166 12.68 47.39 22.21
C PHE A 166 13.55 46.97 23.41
N ASN A 167 14.24 47.93 24.02
CA ASN A 167 15.13 47.65 25.14
C ASN A 167 14.35 47.11 26.35
N GLN A 168 13.15 47.63 26.62
CA GLN A 168 12.27 47.15 27.69
C GLN A 168 11.78 45.71 27.46
N VAL A 169 11.29 45.41 26.25
CA VAL A 169 10.81 44.07 25.89
C VAL A 169 11.95 43.05 25.90
N TYR A 170 13.11 43.40 25.32
CA TYR A 170 14.30 42.54 25.29
C TYR A 170 14.89 42.32 26.68
N ALA A 171 15.04 43.38 27.50
CA ALA A 171 15.63 43.27 28.82
C ALA A 171 14.74 42.47 29.79
N ALA A 172 13.42 42.64 29.74
CA ALA A 172 12.51 41.79 30.51
C ALA A 172 12.63 40.32 30.12
N ALA A 173 12.60 39.99 28.81
CA ALA A 173 12.74 38.63 28.33
C ALA A 173 14.10 37.99 28.74
N LEU A 174 15.17 38.78 28.65
CA LEU A 174 16.50 38.36 29.09
C LEU A 174 16.54 38.13 30.61
N GLN A 175 15.92 38.99 31.40
CA GLN A 175 15.89 38.86 32.85
C GLN A 175 15.16 37.60 33.32
N PHE A 176 14.03 37.25 32.69
CA PHE A 176 13.33 35.99 33.00
C PHE A 176 14.19 34.75 32.72
N ASN A 177 15.03 34.80 31.68
CA ASN A 177 16.04 33.77 31.45
C ASN A 177 17.12 33.76 32.54
N PHE A 178 17.57 34.92 33.05
CA PHE A 178 18.50 34.94 34.18
C PHE A 178 17.91 34.40 35.48
N TYR A 179 16.61 34.61 35.72
CA TYR A 179 15.90 33.93 36.80
C TYR A 179 15.90 32.41 36.59
N ALA A 180 15.59 31.95 35.38
CA ALA A 180 15.55 30.53 35.04
C ALA A 180 16.92 29.82 35.08
N ASN A 181 17.96 30.51 34.65
CA ASN A 181 19.32 29.96 34.58
C ASN A 181 20.05 29.96 35.93
N ASN A 182 19.62 30.81 36.86
CA ASN A 182 20.27 30.97 38.17
C ASN A 182 19.24 30.99 39.30
N PRO A 183 18.35 29.99 39.42
CA PRO A 183 17.17 30.07 40.27
C PRO A 183 17.51 30.34 41.73
N THR A 184 18.62 29.80 42.24
CA THR A 184 19.04 29.93 43.64
C THR A 184 19.74 31.24 43.99
N ARG A 185 20.06 32.10 43.00
CA ARG A 185 20.68 33.42 43.23
C ARG A 185 19.67 34.53 43.55
N TRP A 186 18.38 34.22 43.48
CA TRP A 186 17.29 35.19 43.64
C TRP A 186 16.47 34.90 44.91
N ASN A 187 15.64 35.87 45.32
CA ASN A 187 14.90 35.80 46.57
C ASN A 187 13.81 34.70 46.54
N HIS A 188 13.18 34.49 45.39
CA HIS A 188 12.14 33.49 45.18
C HIS A 188 12.66 32.35 44.31
N VAL A 189 12.59 31.12 44.83
CA VAL A 189 13.18 29.94 44.20
C VAL A 189 12.10 28.87 44.01
N PRO A 190 12.01 28.22 42.84
CA PRO A 190 11.04 27.16 42.62
C PRO A 190 11.36 25.89 43.43
N GLY A 191 10.35 25.04 43.64
CA GLY A 191 10.46 23.76 44.32
C GLY A 191 10.57 23.84 45.85
N ARG A 192 10.36 25.02 46.45
CA ARG A 192 10.41 25.22 47.92
C ARG A 192 9.36 26.23 48.40
N VAL A 193 9.13 26.23 49.71
CA VAL A 193 8.34 27.27 50.38
C VAL A 193 9.15 28.56 50.44
N ASN A 194 8.56 29.66 49.99
CA ASN A 194 9.12 31.01 50.04
C ASN A 194 8.17 31.90 50.86
N ASN A 195 8.73 32.76 51.71
CA ASN A 195 7.95 33.76 52.44
C ASN A 195 7.76 35.01 51.58
N VAL A 196 6.60 35.14 50.94
CA VAL A 196 6.30 36.25 50.02
C VAL A 196 5.50 37.32 50.74
N ARG A 197 5.93 38.58 50.65
CA ARG A 197 5.23 39.72 51.27
C ARG A 197 3.89 39.99 50.58
N TYR A 198 2.90 40.46 51.34
CA TYR A 198 1.64 40.95 50.75
C TYR A 198 1.77 42.37 50.20
N HIS A 199 2.71 43.17 50.70
CA HIS A 199 2.86 44.58 50.36
C HIS A 199 4.29 45.09 50.65
N PRO A 200 4.78 46.16 50.01
CA PRO A 200 6.06 46.81 50.37
C PRO A 200 6.14 47.23 51.85
N ASN A 201 5.00 47.66 52.42
CA ASN A 201 4.88 47.94 53.84
C ASN A 201 4.99 46.62 54.64
N ALA A 202 6.09 46.46 55.38
CA ALA A 202 6.35 45.25 56.17
C ALA A 202 5.26 44.96 57.22
N ALA A 203 4.51 45.97 57.69
CA ALA A 203 3.41 45.80 58.63
C ALA A 203 2.24 44.96 58.06
N CYS A 204 2.14 44.82 56.74
CA CYS A 204 1.13 44.00 56.07
C CYS A 204 1.45 42.48 56.10
N GLY A 205 2.64 42.10 56.56
CA GLY A 205 3.02 40.71 56.74
C GLY A 205 3.42 39.95 55.46
N THR A 206 3.61 38.65 55.63
CA THR A 206 4.03 37.68 54.60
C THR A 206 3.15 36.43 54.66
N GLY A 207 3.04 35.72 53.54
CA GLY A 207 2.46 34.38 53.47
C GLY A 207 3.47 33.36 52.95
N GLU A 208 3.36 32.13 53.42
CA GLU A 208 4.13 30.99 52.91
C GLU A 208 3.57 30.52 51.58
N VAL A 209 4.40 30.54 50.53
CA VAL A 209 4.02 30.09 49.19
C VAL A 209 4.99 29.00 48.74
N TYR A 210 4.49 27.79 48.53
CA TYR A 210 5.25 26.76 47.82
C TYR A 210 5.25 27.11 46.33
N ILE A 211 6.38 27.64 45.83
CA ILE A 211 6.50 28.01 44.42
C ILE A 211 6.82 26.76 43.60
N GLU A 212 5.88 26.32 42.78
CA GLU A 212 5.92 25.02 42.09
C GLU A 212 6.86 25.00 40.88
N ASN A 213 6.98 26.13 40.16
CA ASN A 213 7.69 26.19 38.89
C ASN A 213 8.50 27.48 38.68
N GLN A 214 9.33 27.47 37.63
CA GLN A 214 10.32 28.50 37.38
C GLN A 214 9.70 29.83 36.91
N ALA A 215 8.66 29.78 36.08
CA ALA A 215 7.96 30.96 35.59
C ALA A 215 7.32 31.74 36.75
N THR A 216 6.68 31.04 37.67
CA THR A 216 6.09 31.61 38.89
C THR A 216 7.17 32.23 39.79
N ALA A 217 8.31 31.55 39.98
CA ALA A 217 9.44 32.12 40.69
C ALA A 217 9.97 33.40 40.02
N GLY A 218 10.06 33.40 38.69
CA GLY A 218 10.44 34.57 37.89
C GLY A 218 9.49 35.75 38.11
N LEU A 219 8.18 35.53 38.12
CA LEU A 219 7.18 36.57 38.34
C LEU A 219 7.28 37.20 39.74
N TYR A 220 7.57 36.40 40.77
CA TYR A 220 7.86 36.94 42.11
C TYR A 220 9.22 37.64 42.20
N ASN A 221 10.23 37.20 41.46
CA ASN A 221 11.51 37.93 41.40
C ASN A 221 11.39 39.25 40.64
N TYR A 222 10.47 39.35 39.68
CA TYR A 222 10.16 40.58 38.95
C TYR A 222 9.26 41.52 39.76
N THR A 223 8.24 40.98 40.42
CA THR A 223 7.27 41.70 41.27
C THR A 223 7.08 40.97 42.60
N PRO A 224 7.79 41.36 43.68
CA PRO A 224 7.98 40.53 44.88
C PRO A 224 6.83 40.58 45.90
N TYR A 225 5.59 40.58 45.42
CA TYR A 225 4.40 40.62 46.28
C TYR A 225 3.33 39.64 45.80
N GLN A 226 2.74 38.91 46.76
CA GLN A 226 1.55 38.09 46.52
C GLN A 226 0.27 38.89 46.87
N PRO A 227 -0.86 38.65 46.20
CA PRO A 227 -2.12 39.27 46.60
C PRO A 227 -2.56 38.74 47.96
N ASN A 228 -3.16 39.61 48.77
CA ASN A 228 -3.84 39.21 50.01
C ASN A 228 -5.31 38.82 49.70
N PRO A 229 -6.06 38.28 50.68
CA PRO A 229 -7.46 37.90 50.47
C PRO A 229 -8.34 39.05 49.96
N ALA A 230 -8.11 40.29 50.41
CA ALA A 230 -8.86 41.46 49.94
C ALA A 230 -8.64 41.75 48.45
N ALA A 231 -7.40 41.62 47.97
CA ALA A 231 -7.05 41.78 46.56
C ALA A 231 -7.66 40.70 45.66
N LEU A 232 -7.81 39.46 46.17
CA LEU A 232 -8.44 38.34 45.45
C LEU A 232 -9.96 38.40 45.47
N ALA A 233 -10.57 38.90 46.55
CA ALA A 233 -12.01 39.11 46.63
C ALA A 233 -12.52 40.17 45.62
N ASN A 234 -11.63 41.06 45.14
CA ASN A 234 -11.95 42.07 44.15
C ASN A 234 -10.97 42.03 42.96
N LEU A 235 -11.08 41.00 42.11
CA LEU A 235 -10.15 40.76 41.00
C LEU A 235 -9.98 41.93 40.03
N TYR A 236 -11.07 42.65 39.73
CA TYR A 236 -11.08 43.75 38.76
C TYR A 236 -11.05 45.13 39.41
N GLY A 237 -11.02 45.21 40.74
CA GLY A 237 -11.01 46.45 41.49
C GLY A 237 -9.88 46.54 42.51
N THR A 238 -10.06 47.46 43.46
CA THR A 238 -9.13 47.74 44.56
C THR A 238 -9.48 46.93 45.80
N GLY A 239 -8.46 46.42 46.48
CA GLY A 239 -8.57 45.82 47.82
C GLY A 239 -8.34 46.85 48.93
N ASP A 240 -7.70 46.42 50.01
CA ASP A 240 -7.35 47.23 51.18
C ASP A 240 -5.92 47.85 51.09
N GLY A 241 -5.49 48.55 52.15
CA GLY A 241 -4.16 49.18 52.23
C GLY A 241 -2.97 48.20 52.28
N CYS A 242 -3.21 46.89 52.28
CA CYS A 242 -2.20 45.85 52.23
C CYS A 242 -2.29 45.00 50.95
N SER A 243 -3.11 45.41 49.99
CA SER A 243 -3.32 44.71 48.73
C SER A 243 -2.22 45.03 47.71
N SER A 244 -1.60 43.99 47.16
CA SER A 244 -0.72 44.09 45.98
C SER A 244 -1.35 43.42 44.76
N TYR A 245 -1.20 44.05 43.61
CA TYR A 245 -1.95 43.65 42.41
C TYR A 245 -1.11 43.05 41.29
N GLY A 246 0.22 43.14 41.33
CA GLY A 246 1.09 42.76 40.21
C GLY A 246 0.86 41.32 39.73
N ASN A 247 1.17 40.34 40.57
CA ASN A 247 1.03 38.93 40.21
C ASN A 247 -0.44 38.49 40.01
N ARG A 248 -1.37 39.09 40.76
CA ARG A 248 -2.82 38.93 40.54
C ARG A 248 -3.21 39.39 39.14
N ASN A 249 -2.80 40.59 38.75
CA ASN A 249 -3.12 41.18 37.45
C ASN A 249 -2.47 40.40 36.32
N PHE A 250 -1.24 39.92 36.48
CA PHE A 250 -0.62 39.04 35.49
C PHE A 250 -1.50 37.82 35.21
N TRP A 251 -1.84 37.06 36.27
CA TRP A 251 -2.66 35.87 36.16
C TRP A 251 -4.06 36.17 35.59
N ARG A 252 -4.71 37.24 36.08
CA ARG A 252 -6.05 37.65 35.66
C ARG A 252 -6.06 38.05 34.18
N ILE A 253 -5.16 38.94 33.77
CA ILE A 253 -5.08 39.44 32.39
C ILE A 253 -4.74 38.29 31.43
N PHE A 254 -3.81 37.39 31.81
CA PHE A 254 -3.52 36.22 31.00
C PHE A 254 -4.77 35.33 30.83
N SER A 255 -5.49 35.08 31.93
CA SER A 255 -6.74 34.31 31.91
C SER A 255 -7.81 34.94 31.01
N ASP A 256 -8.04 36.24 31.18
CA ASP A 256 -9.03 37.02 30.42
C ASP A 256 -8.70 37.09 28.92
N TRP A 257 -7.42 37.11 28.55
CA TRP A 257 -7.00 37.28 27.16
C TRP A 257 -6.76 35.97 26.41
N PHE A 258 -6.24 34.96 27.10
CA PHE A 258 -5.69 33.76 26.47
C PHE A 258 -6.17 32.45 27.08
N GLY A 259 -7.03 32.49 28.11
CA GLY A 259 -7.51 31.34 28.86
C GLY A 259 -6.53 30.91 29.96
N ALA A 260 -6.78 29.74 30.56
CA ALA A 260 -6.10 29.31 31.78
C ALA A 260 -4.55 29.33 31.65
N PRO A 261 -3.81 29.95 32.59
CA PRO A 261 -2.35 30.12 32.55
C PRO A 261 -1.57 28.82 32.83
N ILE A 262 -2.26 27.73 33.17
CA ILE A 262 -1.67 26.40 33.36
C ILE A 262 -1.95 25.56 32.12
N ALA A 263 -0.92 25.18 31.36
CA ALA A 263 -1.07 24.28 30.22
C ALA A 263 -1.71 22.96 30.68
N SER A 264 -2.88 22.64 30.12
CA SER A 264 -3.57 21.37 30.37
C SER A 264 -2.94 20.25 29.54
N THR A 265 -1.63 20.00 29.67
CA THR A 265 -1.02 18.79 29.11
C THR A 265 -1.05 17.66 30.13
N SER A 266 -1.37 16.45 29.66
CA SER A 266 -1.27 15.24 30.47
C SER A 266 0.00 14.45 30.19
N LEU A 267 0.83 14.88 29.22
CA LEU A 267 2.07 14.21 28.87
C LEU A 267 3.24 15.00 29.45
N LEU A 268 3.93 14.44 30.42
CA LEU A 268 4.97 15.13 31.19
C LEU A 268 6.27 14.34 31.22
N ARG A 269 7.40 15.06 31.21
CA ARG A 269 8.74 14.50 31.49
C ARG A 269 9.57 15.47 32.31
N SER A 270 10.65 14.98 32.91
CA SER A 270 11.66 15.83 33.51
C SER A 270 12.76 16.20 32.51
N ALA A 271 13.49 17.27 32.80
CA ALA A 271 14.72 17.58 32.06
C ALA A 271 15.78 16.49 32.25
N ASP A 272 15.75 15.80 33.40
CA ASP A 272 16.72 14.77 33.78
C ASP A 272 16.44 13.39 33.16
N SER A 273 15.27 13.19 32.53
CA SER A 273 14.88 11.89 31.96
C SER A 273 14.17 12.03 30.62
N ALA A 274 14.48 11.13 29.69
CA ALA A 274 13.76 11.00 28.41
C ALA A 274 12.39 10.32 28.53
N GLN A 275 12.09 9.70 29.68
CA GLN A 275 10.82 9.00 29.89
C GLN A 275 9.66 9.99 29.95
N VAL A 276 8.74 9.88 28.99
CA VAL A 276 7.46 10.59 29.01
C VAL A 276 6.45 9.78 29.82
N TYR A 277 5.70 10.46 30.67
CA TYR A 277 4.61 9.90 31.44
C TYR A 277 3.30 10.53 31.01
N LEU A 278 2.27 9.71 30.86
CA LEU A 278 0.89 10.16 30.90
C LEU A 278 0.48 10.29 32.37
N VAL A 279 0.08 11.48 32.79
CA VAL A 279 -0.37 11.77 34.16
C VAL A 279 -1.89 11.90 34.18
N SER A 280 -2.52 11.23 35.13
CA SER A 280 -3.96 11.28 35.36
C SER A 280 -4.26 11.08 36.84
N GLU A 281 -5.06 11.96 37.41
CA GLU A 281 -5.38 12.00 38.84
C GLU A 281 -4.10 11.97 39.69
N THR A 282 -3.91 10.94 40.50
CA THR A 282 -2.74 10.74 41.39
C THR A 282 -1.72 9.75 40.82
N SER A 283 -1.88 9.34 39.56
CA SER A 283 -1.07 8.30 38.91
C SER A 283 -0.33 8.81 37.68
N LYS A 284 0.79 8.15 37.37
CA LYS A 284 1.55 8.36 36.13
C LYS A 284 1.85 7.03 35.43
N PHE A 285 1.74 7.00 34.11
CA PHE A 285 1.88 5.81 33.27
C PHE A 285 3.01 6.04 32.26
N PRO A 286 4.09 5.25 32.25
CA PRO A 286 5.16 5.42 31.27
C PRO A 286 4.66 5.20 29.83
N VAL A 287 4.97 6.12 28.93
CA VAL A 287 4.69 5.98 27.48
C VAL A 287 5.95 5.45 26.80
N ARG A 288 5.89 4.24 26.22
CA ARG A 288 7.09 3.51 25.77
C ARG A 288 7.42 3.60 24.29
N SER A 289 6.48 4.05 23.46
CA SER A 289 6.66 4.10 22.00
C SER A 289 6.22 5.44 21.42
N LEU A 290 6.85 5.83 20.32
CA LEU A 290 6.44 7.02 19.55
C LEU A 290 5.01 6.86 19.00
N ALA A 291 4.61 5.63 18.65
CA ALA A 291 3.26 5.30 18.20
C ALA A 291 2.22 5.62 19.29
N LEU A 292 2.46 5.19 20.53
CA LEU A 292 1.59 5.51 21.67
C LEU A 292 1.61 7.01 21.99
N MET A 293 2.77 7.66 21.96
CA MET A 293 2.86 9.11 22.15
C MET A 293 2.01 9.86 21.13
N THR A 294 2.07 9.46 19.85
CA THR A 294 1.23 10.03 18.78
C THR A 294 -0.25 9.74 19.03
N ALA A 295 -0.59 8.55 19.53
CA ALA A 295 -1.95 8.19 19.90
C ALA A 295 -2.54 9.03 21.04
N PHE A 296 -1.68 9.56 21.93
CA PHE A 296 -2.04 10.45 23.03
C PHE A 296 -1.94 11.95 22.69
N ALA A 297 -1.61 12.32 21.45
CA ALA A 297 -1.50 13.72 21.03
C ALA A 297 -2.70 14.64 21.39
N PRO A 298 -3.96 14.17 21.45
CA PRO A 298 -5.07 15.01 21.92
C PRO A 298 -4.94 15.49 23.37
N LEU A 299 -4.13 14.82 24.20
CA LEU A 299 -3.88 15.18 25.59
C LEU A 299 -2.83 16.29 25.75
N GLY A 300 -2.39 16.89 24.65
CA GLY A 300 -1.41 17.96 24.61
C GLY A 300 -0.02 17.50 24.21
N GLN A 301 0.87 18.48 24.01
CA GLN A 301 2.28 18.22 23.74
C GLN A 301 3.01 17.80 25.02
N VAL A 302 4.18 17.17 24.88
CA VAL A 302 5.02 16.79 26.03
C VAL A 302 5.50 18.04 26.77
N GLY A 303 5.04 18.21 28.01
CA GLY A 303 5.47 19.27 28.93
C GLY A 303 6.69 18.87 29.76
N PHE A 304 7.47 19.87 30.19
CA PHE A 304 8.60 19.69 31.09
C PHE A 304 8.25 20.14 32.51
N VAL A 305 8.59 19.30 33.49
CA VAL A 305 8.38 19.53 34.93
C VAL A 305 9.59 19.05 35.71
N SER A 306 9.69 19.41 37.00
CA SER A 306 10.77 18.87 37.85
C SER A 306 10.56 17.36 38.11
N GLN A 307 11.65 16.65 38.40
CA GLN A 307 11.56 15.24 38.82
C GLN A 307 10.77 15.09 40.13
N SER A 308 10.88 16.06 41.05
CA SER A 308 10.11 16.07 42.30
C SER A 308 8.61 16.17 42.06
N TYR A 309 8.17 16.97 41.09
CA TYR A 309 6.76 17.03 40.69
C TYR A 309 6.26 15.67 40.19
N LEU A 310 7.01 15.00 39.31
CA LEU A 310 6.64 13.66 38.84
C LEU A 310 6.63 12.63 39.97
N ASN A 311 7.46 12.79 40.99
CA ASN A 311 7.52 11.87 42.13
C ASN A 311 6.28 11.95 43.04
N ASN A 312 5.47 13.01 42.93
CA ASN A 312 4.19 13.12 43.64
C ASN A 312 3.09 12.20 43.06
N PHE A 313 3.32 11.60 41.90
CA PHE A 313 2.39 10.66 41.26
C PHE A 313 2.86 9.22 41.42
N THR A 314 1.93 8.33 41.71
CA THR A 314 2.18 6.89 41.78
C THR A 314 2.46 6.34 40.38
N THR A 315 3.65 5.78 40.15
CA THR A 315 3.95 5.09 38.89
C THR A 315 3.09 3.83 38.78
N LYS A 316 2.33 3.72 37.69
CA LYS A 316 1.55 2.54 37.33
C LYS A 316 2.22 1.78 36.18
N HIS A 317 1.52 0.80 35.63
CA HIS A 317 1.94 0.08 34.42
C HIS A 317 2.10 1.03 33.22
N ASP A 318 2.75 0.53 32.16
CA ASP A 318 2.95 1.30 30.93
C ASP A 318 1.61 1.69 30.30
N ALA A 319 1.52 2.90 29.74
CA ALA A 319 0.34 3.36 29.03
C ALA A 319 0.15 2.53 27.75
N GLY A 320 -1.05 2.00 27.54
CA GLY A 320 -1.42 1.25 26.33
C GLY A 320 -2.48 1.96 25.49
N ARG A 321 -3.04 1.23 24.51
CA ARG A 321 -4.12 1.68 23.61
C ARG A 321 -5.50 1.73 24.24
N ILE A 322 -5.63 1.39 25.52
CA ILE A 322 -6.90 1.20 26.19
C ILE A 322 -6.94 2.06 27.46
N PHE A 323 -8.00 2.84 27.59
CA PHE A 323 -8.27 3.64 28.78
C PHE A 323 -9.70 3.48 29.28
N ARG A 324 -9.92 3.83 30.54
CA ARG A 324 -11.22 3.82 31.22
C ARG A 324 -11.60 5.25 31.61
N SER A 325 -12.85 5.61 31.35
CA SER A 325 -13.46 6.87 31.80
C SER A 325 -13.88 6.81 33.29
N PRO A 326 -14.12 7.94 33.96
CA PRO A 326 -14.63 7.94 35.34
C PRO A 326 -15.96 7.20 35.48
N GLY A 327 -16.87 7.36 34.50
CA GLY A 327 -18.13 6.62 34.38
C GLY A 327 -18.00 5.12 34.09
N GLY A 328 -16.77 4.62 33.95
CA GLY A 328 -16.43 3.20 33.86
C GLY A 328 -16.49 2.56 32.50
N ARG A 329 -16.87 3.33 31.48
CA ARG A 329 -16.76 2.88 30.09
C ARG A 329 -15.30 2.82 29.66
N MET A 330 -14.94 1.76 28.96
CA MET A 330 -13.61 1.54 28.39
C MET A 330 -13.58 1.89 26.91
N PHE A 331 -12.43 2.39 26.45
CA PHE A 331 -12.22 2.82 25.07
C PHE A 331 -10.88 2.33 24.54
N PHE A 332 -10.87 1.97 23.26
CA PHE A 332 -9.65 1.86 22.47
C PHE A 332 -9.36 3.22 21.83
N HIS A 333 -8.10 3.62 21.68
CA HIS A 333 -7.79 4.88 21.00
C HIS A 333 -6.65 4.80 19.99
N ASP A 334 -6.82 5.56 18.92
CA ASP A 334 -5.82 5.76 17.89
C ASP A 334 -6.12 7.04 17.10
N ALA A 335 -5.07 7.71 16.62
CA ALA A 335 -5.18 8.90 15.76
C ALA A 335 -6.17 9.97 16.25
N GLY A 336 -6.25 10.17 17.57
CA GLY A 336 -7.13 11.16 18.20
C GLY A 336 -8.60 10.79 18.34
N ILE A 337 -8.96 9.55 17.99
CA ILE A 337 -10.31 9.01 18.12
C ILE A 337 -10.33 7.99 19.26
N LYS A 338 -11.43 7.97 20.03
CA LYS A 338 -11.75 6.93 21.01
C LYS A 338 -12.93 6.08 20.53
N LEU A 339 -12.78 4.76 20.52
CA LEU A 339 -13.82 3.81 20.15
C LEU A 339 -14.30 3.07 21.40
N PRO A 340 -15.58 3.19 21.78
CA PRO A 340 -16.10 2.50 22.95
C PRO A 340 -16.09 0.98 22.76
N PHE A 341 -15.64 0.28 23.81
CA PHE A 341 -15.92 -1.15 23.97
C PHE A 341 -17.36 -1.35 24.45
N ASP A 342 -17.96 -2.48 24.05
CA ASP A 342 -19.29 -2.91 24.49
C ASP A 342 -19.22 -3.94 25.63
N SER A 343 -18.11 -4.67 25.73
CA SER A 343 -17.89 -5.64 26.80
C SER A 343 -16.42 -5.81 27.16
N CYS A 344 -16.16 -6.37 28.34
CA CYS A 344 -14.80 -6.73 28.76
C CYS A 344 -14.16 -7.80 27.86
N ALA A 345 -14.96 -8.69 27.26
CA ALA A 345 -14.43 -9.68 26.32
C ALA A 345 -13.72 -9.02 25.13
N GLN A 346 -14.28 -7.94 24.58
CA GLN A 346 -13.64 -7.18 23.51
C GLN A 346 -12.37 -6.46 23.97
N VAL A 347 -12.31 -6.01 25.23
CA VAL A 347 -11.10 -5.43 25.82
C VAL A 347 -9.97 -6.47 25.82
N LEU A 348 -10.27 -7.70 26.25
CA LEU A 348 -9.33 -8.82 26.21
C LEU A 348 -8.96 -9.21 24.77
N ASP A 349 -9.89 -9.13 23.82
CA ASP A 349 -9.61 -9.39 22.40
C ASP A 349 -8.55 -8.46 21.84
N TYR A 350 -8.62 -7.18 22.21
CA TYR A 350 -7.63 -6.17 21.87
C TYR A 350 -6.40 -6.16 22.79
N GLY A 351 -6.17 -7.22 23.57
CA GLY A 351 -4.98 -7.41 24.40
C GLY A 351 -4.96 -6.55 25.68
N GLY A 352 -6.07 -5.91 26.04
CA GLY A 352 -6.21 -5.16 27.28
C GLY A 352 -6.62 -6.02 28.47
N SER A 353 -6.93 -5.36 29.58
CA SER A 353 -7.53 -6.00 30.75
C SER A 353 -8.50 -5.04 31.44
N CYS A 354 -9.58 -5.60 32.00
CA CYS A 354 -10.57 -4.82 32.76
C CYS A 354 -10.24 -4.75 34.26
N ASN A 355 -9.10 -5.29 34.66
CA ASN A 355 -8.56 -5.08 36.01
C ASN A 355 -7.88 -3.72 36.07
N SER A 356 -7.81 -3.10 37.26
CA SER A 356 -7.23 -1.77 37.45
C SER A 356 -5.78 -1.62 36.99
N ASP A 357 -5.05 -2.73 36.87
CA ASP A 357 -3.68 -2.76 36.39
C ASP A 357 -3.58 -2.98 34.86
N GLY A 358 -4.70 -3.01 34.16
CA GLY A 358 -4.81 -3.34 32.73
C GLY A 358 -5.29 -2.19 31.82
N TYR A 359 -5.58 -1.03 32.39
CA TYR A 359 -6.04 0.15 31.67
C TYR A 359 -5.50 1.43 32.30
N VAL A 360 -5.41 2.48 31.49
CA VAL A 360 -5.16 3.84 31.98
C VAL A 360 -6.49 4.45 32.45
N GLN A 361 -6.59 4.88 33.71
CA GLN A 361 -7.73 5.65 34.18
C GLN A 361 -7.56 7.11 33.77
N LEU A 362 -8.49 7.67 33.00
CA LEU A 362 -8.49 9.08 32.58
C LEU A 362 -9.60 9.87 33.26
N THR A 363 -9.38 11.16 33.44
CA THR A 363 -10.40 12.13 33.89
C THR A 363 -11.40 12.47 32.77
N ASP A 364 -12.56 13.02 33.10
CA ASP A 364 -13.57 13.40 32.08
C ASP A 364 -13.02 14.41 31.06
N LYS A 365 -12.19 15.35 31.50
CA LYS A 365 -11.51 16.33 30.61
C LYS A 365 -10.57 15.63 29.62
N GLN A 366 -9.77 14.67 30.08
CA GLN A 366 -8.86 13.91 29.23
C GLN A 366 -9.61 13.00 28.26
N VAL A 367 -10.66 12.32 28.72
CA VAL A 367 -11.53 11.53 27.84
C VAL A 367 -12.18 12.44 26.79
N GLY A 368 -12.63 13.63 27.18
CA GLY A 368 -13.24 14.64 26.32
C GLY A 368 -12.33 15.18 25.21
N ALA A 369 -11.01 15.06 25.35
CA ALA A 369 -10.05 15.50 24.34
C ALA A 369 -10.05 14.62 23.07
N PHE A 370 -10.51 13.37 23.15
CA PHE A 370 -10.62 12.47 22.00
C PHE A 370 -11.97 12.57 21.31
N GLN A 371 -11.98 12.56 19.97
CA GLN A 371 -13.23 12.45 19.22
C GLN A 371 -13.86 11.06 19.42
N THR A 372 -15.18 11.00 19.65
CA THR A 372 -15.86 9.71 19.85
C THR A 372 -16.19 9.05 18.51
N GLY A 373 -15.65 7.86 18.29
CA GLY A 373 -15.93 7.01 17.13
C GLY A 373 -17.04 5.98 17.39
N PRO A 374 -17.33 5.11 16.39
CA PRO A 374 -18.28 4.01 16.54
C PRO A 374 -17.78 2.96 17.55
N LEU A 375 -18.66 2.02 17.92
CA LEU A 375 -18.27 0.86 18.72
C LEU A 375 -17.11 0.11 18.03
N ILE A 376 -16.19 -0.40 18.84
CA ILE A 376 -15.14 -1.28 18.34
C ILE A 376 -15.71 -2.66 18.04
N GLY A 377 -15.37 -3.17 16.86
CA GLY A 377 -15.72 -4.50 16.38
C GLY A 377 -14.52 -5.43 16.38
N PRO A 378 -14.70 -6.71 16.01
CA PRO A 378 -13.62 -7.69 16.01
C PRO A 378 -12.74 -7.63 14.74
N VAL A 379 -13.10 -6.78 13.77
CA VAL A 379 -12.33 -6.59 12.54
C VAL A 379 -11.80 -5.17 12.47
N LEU A 380 -10.49 -5.06 12.34
CA LEU A 380 -9.78 -3.80 12.15
C LEU A 380 -9.15 -3.77 10.77
N ALA A 381 -9.59 -2.81 9.97
CA ALA A 381 -8.89 -2.39 8.77
C ALA A 381 -7.89 -1.28 9.11
N THR A 382 -6.81 -1.20 8.35
CA THR A 382 -5.82 -0.14 8.50
C THR A 382 -5.90 0.84 7.34
N THR A 383 -5.45 2.08 7.57
CA THR A 383 -5.31 3.09 6.50
C THR A 383 -4.34 2.67 5.39
N ALA A 384 -3.50 1.66 5.63
CA ALA A 384 -2.65 1.01 4.61
C ALA A 384 -3.39 -0.05 3.77
N GLY A 385 -4.68 -0.32 4.06
CA GLY A 385 -5.51 -1.28 3.34
C GLY A 385 -5.37 -2.73 3.82
N HIS A 386 -4.78 -2.96 4.99
CA HIS A 386 -4.67 -4.30 5.59
C HIS A 386 -5.85 -4.56 6.52
N ARG A 387 -6.17 -5.84 6.74
CA ARG A 387 -7.29 -6.23 7.61
C ARG A 387 -6.89 -7.32 8.57
N TYR A 388 -7.33 -7.19 9.80
CA TYR A 388 -7.03 -8.11 10.88
C TYR A 388 -8.29 -8.45 11.64
N TYR A 389 -8.51 -9.74 11.88
CA TYR A 389 -9.44 -10.23 12.86
C TYR A 389 -8.73 -10.27 14.22
N ILE A 390 -9.27 -9.55 15.20
CA ILE A 390 -8.66 -9.33 16.50
C ILE A 390 -9.38 -10.18 17.54
N THR A 391 -8.65 -11.11 18.15
CA THR A 391 -9.18 -12.01 19.17
C THR A 391 -8.09 -12.42 20.16
N LEU A 392 -8.43 -12.44 21.44
CA LEU A 392 -7.56 -12.86 22.56
C LEU A 392 -6.12 -12.31 22.48
N GLY A 393 -5.96 -11.00 22.23
CA GLY A 393 -4.66 -10.32 22.13
C GLY A 393 -3.85 -10.67 20.88
N THR A 394 -4.46 -11.31 19.89
CA THR A 394 -3.82 -11.65 18.61
C THR A 394 -4.47 -10.95 17.44
N LYS A 395 -3.66 -10.56 16.46
CA LYS A 395 -4.11 -10.10 15.14
C LYS A 395 -3.94 -11.22 14.11
N ARG A 396 -5.05 -11.65 13.52
CA ARG A 396 -5.08 -12.65 12.45
C ARG A 396 -5.36 -11.93 11.15
N GLU A 397 -4.35 -11.82 10.31
CA GLU A 397 -4.46 -11.11 9.04
C GLU A 397 -5.45 -11.80 8.11
N ILE A 398 -6.33 -11.03 7.46
CA ILE A 398 -7.35 -11.50 6.54
C ILE A 398 -6.86 -11.27 5.11
N LEU A 399 -6.80 -12.33 4.31
CA LEU A 399 -6.29 -12.24 2.93
C LEU A 399 -7.20 -11.43 2.01
N ASP A 400 -8.49 -11.78 1.95
CA ASP A 400 -9.49 -11.20 1.06
C ASP A 400 -10.91 -11.35 1.65
N ASP A 401 -11.90 -10.71 1.01
CA ASP A 401 -13.31 -10.74 1.47
C ASP A 401 -13.86 -12.17 1.52
N GLN A 402 -13.48 -13.00 0.55
CA GLN A 402 -13.92 -14.39 0.47
C GLN A 402 -13.38 -15.22 1.65
N SER A 403 -12.16 -14.95 2.09
CA SER A 403 -11.56 -15.57 3.29
C SER A 403 -12.30 -15.17 4.55
N GLN A 404 -12.70 -13.90 4.65
CA GLN A 404 -13.48 -13.39 5.78
C GLN A 404 -14.86 -14.05 5.85
N VAL A 405 -15.58 -14.10 4.72
CA VAL A 405 -16.91 -14.73 4.61
C VAL A 405 -16.82 -16.23 4.89
N ALA A 406 -15.84 -16.93 4.31
CA ALA A 406 -15.64 -18.36 4.54
C ALA A 406 -15.35 -18.71 6.01
N ALA A 407 -14.74 -17.79 6.75
CA ALA A 407 -14.48 -17.94 8.18
C ALA A 407 -15.67 -17.53 9.07
N GLY A 408 -16.78 -17.06 8.51
CA GLY A 408 -17.94 -16.58 9.27
C GLY A 408 -17.67 -15.28 10.04
N ILE A 409 -16.68 -14.49 9.62
CA ILE A 409 -16.29 -13.26 10.29
C ILE A 409 -17.15 -12.09 9.74
N PRO A 410 -17.74 -11.23 10.60
CA PRO A 410 -18.53 -10.08 10.15
C PRO A 410 -17.72 -9.14 9.23
N LEU A 411 -18.36 -8.58 8.20
CA LEU A 411 -17.71 -7.67 7.24
C LEU A 411 -17.50 -6.24 7.79
N GLN A 412 -18.25 -5.87 8.82
CA GLN A 412 -18.12 -4.57 9.48
C GLN A 412 -16.74 -4.44 10.11
N GLN A 413 -16.11 -3.28 9.94
CA GLN A 413 -14.74 -3.04 10.39
C GLN A 413 -14.56 -1.60 10.86
N ASN A 414 -13.69 -1.41 11.85
CA ASN A 414 -13.15 -0.09 12.17
C ASN A 414 -11.91 0.16 11.31
N VAL A 415 -11.69 1.39 10.86
CA VAL A 415 -10.49 1.76 10.09
C VAL A 415 -9.59 2.63 10.98
N LEU A 416 -8.40 2.14 11.33
CA LEU A 416 -7.42 2.83 12.18
C LEU A 416 -6.04 2.85 11.51
N THR A 417 -5.01 3.39 12.16
CA THR A 417 -3.64 3.33 11.64
C THR A 417 -3.06 1.91 11.75
N GLU A 418 -2.02 1.60 10.97
CA GLU A 418 -1.29 0.32 11.11
C GLU A 418 -0.69 0.16 12.53
N ALA A 419 -0.26 1.26 13.12
CA ALA A 419 0.30 1.32 14.47
C ALA A 419 -0.72 0.95 15.56
N ALA A 420 -2.02 0.99 15.28
CA ALA A 420 -3.07 0.61 16.23
C ALA A 420 -2.98 -0.86 16.65
N VAL A 421 -2.51 -1.73 15.76
CA VAL A 421 -2.42 -3.17 15.99
C VAL A 421 -0.99 -3.67 16.03
N GLU A 422 0.01 -2.79 15.97
CA GLU A 422 1.42 -3.17 15.88
C GLU A 422 1.85 -4.07 17.05
N GLU A 423 1.42 -3.73 18.26
CA GLU A 423 1.75 -4.42 19.52
C GLU A 423 1.02 -5.78 19.68
N LEU A 424 -0.04 -6.04 18.91
CA LEU A 424 -0.74 -7.33 18.95
C LEU A 424 0.08 -8.41 18.26
N ALA A 425 0.19 -9.57 18.91
CA ALA A 425 0.89 -10.71 18.37
C ALA A 425 0.19 -11.26 17.12
N PHE A 426 0.96 -11.66 16.10
CA PHE A 426 0.37 -12.32 14.93
C PHE A 426 -0.19 -13.70 15.31
N GLY A 427 -1.45 -13.94 14.96
CA GLY A 427 -2.08 -15.26 14.94
C GLY A 427 -2.02 -15.90 13.55
N SER A 428 -2.53 -17.13 13.42
CA SER A 428 -2.67 -17.79 12.11
C SER A 428 -3.64 -16.99 11.23
N PRO A 429 -3.27 -16.62 9.99
CA PRO A 429 -4.08 -15.76 9.16
C PRO A 429 -5.39 -16.42 8.72
N ILE A 430 -6.36 -15.60 8.32
CA ILE A 430 -7.63 -16.01 7.73
C ILE A 430 -7.47 -16.07 6.22
N VAL A 431 -7.39 -17.30 5.70
CA VAL A 431 -7.13 -17.57 4.29
C VAL A 431 -8.09 -18.66 3.83
N ARG A 432 -8.89 -18.38 2.80
CA ARG A 432 -9.75 -19.38 2.15
C ARG A 432 -8.91 -20.44 1.46
N ASP A 433 -9.50 -21.61 1.28
CA ASP A 433 -8.87 -22.68 0.51
C ASP A 433 -8.76 -22.35 -0.98
N SER A 434 -7.82 -23.00 -1.67
CA SER A 434 -7.60 -22.91 -3.12
C SER A 434 -7.33 -21.47 -3.59
N VAL A 435 -6.23 -20.87 -3.13
CA VAL A 435 -5.90 -19.47 -3.42
C VAL A 435 -4.41 -19.24 -3.66
N LEU A 436 -4.12 -18.33 -4.61
CA LEU A 436 -2.78 -17.84 -4.89
C LEU A 436 -2.50 -16.60 -4.04
N ILE A 437 -1.40 -16.64 -3.29
CA ILE A 437 -1.03 -15.64 -2.28
C ILE A 437 0.35 -15.09 -2.59
N ARG A 438 0.54 -13.78 -2.41
CA ARG A 438 1.85 -13.15 -2.43
C ARG A 438 2.33 -12.84 -1.01
N LYS A 439 3.61 -13.06 -0.72
CA LYS A 439 4.24 -12.52 0.48
C LYS A 439 4.51 -11.02 0.28
N ARG A 440 3.98 -10.17 1.16
CA ARG A 440 4.06 -8.71 1.04
C ARG A 440 5.51 -8.25 0.95
N SER A 441 5.75 -7.26 0.10
CA SER A 441 7.07 -6.65 -0.16
C SER A 441 8.12 -7.59 -0.76
N THR A 442 7.73 -8.78 -1.22
CA THR A 442 8.61 -9.69 -1.98
C THR A 442 7.94 -10.15 -3.27
N SER A 443 8.71 -10.83 -4.12
CA SER A 443 8.22 -11.53 -5.31
C SER A 443 7.93 -13.01 -5.04
N ASP A 444 7.78 -13.39 -3.78
CA ASP A 444 7.51 -14.77 -3.39
C ASP A 444 6.00 -15.03 -3.48
N TYR A 445 5.66 -16.11 -4.19
CA TYR A 445 4.29 -16.58 -4.35
C TYR A 445 4.12 -17.94 -3.70
N ALA A 446 2.91 -18.21 -3.23
CA ALA A 446 2.53 -19.51 -2.71
C ALA A 446 1.11 -19.85 -3.15
N PHE A 447 0.85 -21.16 -3.29
CA PHE A 447 -0.49 -21.69 -3.41
C PHE A 447 -0.92 -22.26 -2.06
N PHE A 448 -2.07 -21.82 -1.56
CA PHE A 448 -2.65 -22.36 -0.33
C PHE A 448 -3.86 -23.23 -0.69
N ALA A 449 -3.77 -24.51 -0.36
CA ALA A 449 -4.82 -25.48 -0.59
C ALA A 449 -4.71 -26.65 0.41
N ASN A 450 -5.85 -27.23 0.76
CA ASN A 450 -5.98 -28.34 1.70
C ASN A 450 -5.30 -28.04 3.05
N GLY A 451 -5.40 -26.80 3.53
CA GLY A 451 -4.82 -26.35 4.79
C GLY A 451 -3.30 -26.18 4.80
N THR A 452 -2.64 -26.32 3.64
CA THR A 452 -1.18 -26.19 3.53
C THR A 452 -0.75 -25.18 2.47
N ARG A 453 0.43 -24.60 2.68
CA ARG A 453 1.08 -23.62 1.80
C ARG A 453 2.21 -24.29 1.04
N SER A 454 2.08 -24.33 -0.28
CA SER A 454 3.14 -24.75 -1.20
C SER A 454 3.80 -23.52 -1.84
N PRO A 455 5.13 -23.34 -1.75
CA PRO A 455 5.80 -22.27 -2.48
C PRO A 455 5.66 -22.44 -4.00
N ILE A 456 5.82 -21.34 -4.74
CA ILE A 456 5.85 -21.33 -6.20
C ILE A 456 7.17 -20.68 -6.62
N GLY A 457 7.99 -21.39 -7.40
CA GLY A 457 9.26 -20.90 -7.92
C GLY A 457 9.09 -19.66 -8.79
N THR A 458 10.06 -18.75 -8.73
CA THR A 458 9.98 -17.42 -9.34
C THR A 458 9.78 -17.45 -10.86
N ALA A 459 10.51 -18.33 -11.57
CA ALA A 459 10.36 -18.49 -13.01
C ALA A 459 8.97 -19.04 -13.39
N TYR A 460 8.47 -20.00 -12.62
CA TYR A 460 7.14 -20.57 -12.83
C TYR A 460 6.03 -19.55 -12.53
N ALA A 461 6.15 -18.79 -11.44
CA ALA A 461 5.24 -17.71 -11.09
C ALA A 461 5.16 -16.63 -12.19
N ALA A 462 6.30 -16.27 -12.80
CA ALA A 462 6.35 -15.34 -13.92
C ALA A 462 5.64 -15.93 -15.16
N ALA A 463 5.90 -17.20 -15.49
CA ALA A 463 5.26 -17.88 -16.60
C ALA A 463 3.74 -18.03 -16.44
N LEU A 464 3.23 -18.08 -15.20
CA LEU A 464 1.81 -18.06 -14.89
C LEU A 464 1.20 -16.65 -14.81
N GLY A 465 2.02 -15.59 -14.86
CA GLY A 465 1.56 -14.20 -14.74
C GLY A 465 0.95 -13.88 -13.37
N LEU A 466 1.48 -14.46 -12.29
CA LEU A 466 0.85 -14.39 -10.96
C LEU A 466 0.75 -12.97 -10.38
N GLN A 467 1.58 -12.04 -10.83
CA GLN A 467 1.54 -10.64 -10.40
C GLN A 467 0.14 -10.00 -10.56
N ASN A 468 -0.66 -10.50 -11.51
CA ASN A 468 -2.00 -9.99 -11.82
C ASN A 468 -3.13 -10.93 -11.39
N ARG A 469 -2.81 -12.06 -10.74
CA ARG A 469 -3.77 -13.16 -10.47
C ARG A 469 -3.86 -13.56 -9.01
N VAL A 470 -2.99 -13.05 -8.15
CA VAL A 470 -3.09 -13.27 -6.71
C VAL A 470 -4.32 -12.61 -6.11
N ALA A 471 -4.91 -13.25 -5.12
CA ALA A 471 -6.07 -12.68 -4.43
C ALA A 471 -5.69 -11.53 -3.50
N GLY A 472 -4.48 -11.55 -2.95
CA GLY A 472 -3.99 -10.54 -2.00
C GLY A 472 -2.56 -10.82 -1.56
N SER A 473 -2.10 -10.05 -0.57
CA SER A 473 -0.79 -10.24 0.04
C SER A 473 -0.84 -10.30 1.56
N LEU A 474 -0.03 -11.19 2.14
CA LEU A 474 0.11 -11.36 3.58
C LEU A 474 1.44 -10.79 4.07
N HIS A 475 1.44 -10.21 5.27
CA HIS A 475 2.66 -9.87 6.00
C HIS A 475 3.56 -11.10 6.15
N ALA A 476 4.88 -10.91 6.21
CA ALA A 476 5.85 -12.01 6.26
C ALA A 476 5.59 -12.97 7.45
N THR A 477 5.21 -12.44 8.62
CA THR A 477 4.86 -13.22 9.82
C THR A 477 3.56 -14.00 9.66
N SER A 478 2.54 -13.43 9.03
CA SER A 478 1.28 -14.15 8.75
C SER A 478 1.53 -15.28 7.75
N HIS A 479 2.30 -15.00 6.69
CA HIS A 479 2.65 -15.96 5.66
C HIS A 479 3.45 -17.15 6.22
N SER A 480 4.36 -16.92 7.18
CA SER A 480 5.11 -18.01 7.82
C SER A 480 4.29 -18.85 8.81
N LYS A 481 3.16 -18.33 9.30
CA LYS A 481 2.23 -19.07 10.17
C LYS A 481 1.30 -20.04 9.42
N LEU A 482 1.27 -19.98 8.08
CA LEU A 482 0.61 -21.00 7.28
C LEU A 482 1.44 -22.29 7.27
N THR A 483 0.80 -23.42 7.58
CA THR A 483 1.43 -24.74 7.59
C THR A 483 2.08 -25.04 6.24
N PRO A 484 3.40 -25.30 6.15
CA PRO A 484 4.04 -25.65 4.89
C PRO A 484 3.62 -27.04 4.42
N SER A 485 3.44 -27.22 3.12
CA SER A 485 3.16 -28.54 2.51
C SER A 485 4.41 -29.44 2.41
N GLY A 486 5.61 -28.87 2.56
CA GLY A 486 6.88 -29.55 2.33
C GLY A 486 7.25 -29.74 0.86
N THR A 487 6.39 -29.36 -0.08
CA THR A 487 6.61 -29.53 -1.53
C THR A 487 6.26 -28.27 -2.30
N GLU A 488 6.98 -27.99 -3.38
CA GLU A 488 6.65 -26.88 -4.29
C GLU A 488 5.36 -27.20 -5.06
N PHE A 489 4.55 -26.17 -5.31
CA PHE A 489 3.36 -26.32 -6.14
C PHE A 489 3.77 -26.55 -7.61
N ASN A 490 3.39 -27.70 -8.15
CA ASN A 490 3.79 -28.11 -9.50
C ASN A 490 2.86 -27.60 -10.63
N GLY A 491 1.82 -26.84 -10.28
CA GLY A 491 0.87 -26.30 -11.25
C GLY A 491 -0.27 -27.23 -11.66
N LEU A 492 -0.25 -28.50 -11.25
CA LEU A 492 -1.32 -29.45 -11.54
C LEU A 492 -2.40 -29.37 -10.46
N VAL A 493 -3.65 -29.25 -10.90
CA VAL A 493 -4.82 -29.17 -10.03
C VAL A 493 -5.88 -30.18 -10.45
N LYS A 494 -6.70 -30.60 -9.50
CA LYS A 494 -7.92 -31.39 -9.73
C LYS A 494 -9.05 -30.92 -8.81
N ALA A 495 -10.30 -30.99 -9.26
CA ALA A 495 -11.46 -30.60 -8.47
C ALA A 495 -12.37 -31.81 -8.22
N ASP A 496 -12.93 -31.91 -7.02
CA ASP A 496 -13.85 -32.99 -6.68
C ASP A 496 -15.14 -32.89 -7.52
N GLY A 497 -15.62 -34.02 -8.02
CA GLY A 497 -16.82 -34.08 -8.87
C GLY A 497 -16.60 -33.64 -10.32
N VAL A 498 -15.38 -33.25 -10.71
CA VAL A 498 -15.04 -32.97 -12.11
C VAL A 498 -13.93 -33.91 -12.57
N ALA A 499 -14.22 -34.70 -13.62
CA ALA A 499 -13.24 -35.57 -14.24
C ALA A 499 -12.16 -34.73 -14.93
N GLY A 500 -10.89 -35.04 -14.65
CA GLY A 500 -9.76 -34.32 -15.23
C GLY A 500 -8.62 -34.06 -14.26
N THR A 501 -7.43 -33.93 -14.82
CA THR A 501 -6.33 -33.16 -14.24
C THR A 501 -6.06 -31.96 -15.13
N TRP A 502 -5.77 -30.79 -14.54
CA TRP A 502 -5.50 -29.56 -15.28
C TRP A 502 -4.16 -28.96 -14.89
N VAL A 503 -3.47 -28.38 -15.86
CA VAL A 503 -2.27 -27.56 -15.67
C VAL A 503 -2.70 -26.09 -15.67
N LEU A 504 -2.28 -25.33 -14.67
CA LEU A 504 -2.46 -23.88 -14.71
C LEU A 504 -1.57 -23.25 -15.78
N THR A 505 -2.11 -22.31 -16.52
CA THR A 505 -1.39 -21.56 -17.57
C THR A 505 -1.57 -20.06 -17.35
N ALA A 506 -0.79 -19.22 -18.02
CA ALA A 506 -0.94 -17.76 -17.94
C ALA A 506 -2.36 -17.27 -18.28
N LYS A 507 -3.07 -17.98 -19.17
CA LYS A 507 -4.40 -17.60 -19.68
C LYS A 507 -5.55 -18.37 -19.01
N GLY A 508 -5.27 -19.23 -18.04
CA GLY A 508 -6.28 -20.03 -17.36
C GLY A 508 -5.77 -21.42 -17.00
N ARG A 509 -6.36 -22.46 -17.59
CA ARG A 509 -5.99 -23.87 -17.38
C ARG A 509 -6.03 -24.67 -18.68
N ALA A 510 -5.21 -25.71 -18.79
CA ALA A 510 -5.28 -26.69 -19.89
C ALA A 510 -5.52 -28.09 -19.31
N ARG A 511 -6.35 -28.90 -19.94
CA ARG A 511 -6.68 -30.26 -19.47
C ARG A 511 -5.59 -31.24 -19.90
N TRP A 512 -5.11 -32.09 -18.98
CA TRP A 512 -4.05 -33.07 -19.22
C TRP A 512 -4.36 -34.43 -18.58
N ASP A 513 -5.59 -34.92 -18.76
CA ASP A 513 -6.16 -36.00 -17.92
C ASP A 513 -5.48 -37.37 -18.09
N ALA A 514 -5.41 -37.89 -19.32
CA ALA A 514 -4.88 -39.22 -19.59
C ALA A 514 -3.38 -39.32 -19.29
N ALA A 515 -2.60 -38.32 -19.71
CA ALA A 515 -1.15 -38.33 -19.55
C ALA A 515 -0.71 -37.97 -18.12
N ALA A 516 -1.41 -37.09 -17.38
CA ALA A 516 -1.07 -36.87 -15.97
C ALA A 516 -1.25 -38.14 -15.12
N THR A 517 -2.28 -38.93 -15.43
CA THR A 517 -2.51 -40.24 -14.80
C THR A 517 -1.41 -41.24 -15.20
N GLN A 518 -1.07 -41.30 -16.49
CA GLN A 518 -0.03 -42.17 -17.02
C GLN A 518 1.35 -41.94 -16.38
N PHE A 519 1.72 -40.68 -16.11
CA PHE A 519 3.00 -40.33 -15.50
C PHE A 519 2.95 -40.21 -13.97
N GLY A 520 1.78 -40.48 -13.34
CA GLY A 520 1.63 -40.42 -11.89
C GLY A 520 1.87 -39.01 -11.30
N LEU A 521 1.55 -37.95 -12.04
CA LEU A 521 1.83 -36.58 -11.61
C LEU A 521 0.89 -36.18 -10.45
N PRO A 522 1.42 -35.74 -9.29
CA PRO A 522 0.58 -35.35 -8.16
C PRO A 522 -0.18 -34.06 -8.50
N ALA A 523 -1.51 -34.08 -8.43
CA ALA A 523 -2.36 -32.91 -8.63
C ALA A 523 -2.96 -32.43 -7.30
N THR A 524 -2.81 -31.14 -7.01
CA THR A 524 -3.39 -30.51 -5.81
C THR A 524 -4.91 -30.44 -5.94
N ARG A 525 -5.64 -30.89 -4.91
CA ARG A 525 -7.10 -30.73 -4.87
C ARG A 525 -7.47 -29.26 -4.70
N VAL A 526 -8.43 -28.79 -5.48
CA VAL A 526 -8.92 -27.41 -5.47
C VAL A 526 -10.45 -27.35 -5.51
N SER A 527 -11.01 -26.23 -5.08
CA SER A 527 -12.45 -25.97 -5.21
C SER A 527 -12.89 -25.81 -6.67
N GLN A 528 -14.16 -26.14 -6.94
CA GLN A 528 -14.77 -25.90 -8.25
C GLN A 528 -14.74 -24.43 -8.65
N ALA A 529 -14.91 -23.53 -7.68
CA ALA A 529 -14.86 -22.08 -7.91
C ALA A 529 -13.47 -21.64 -8.39
N PHE A 530 -12.39 -22.14 -7.77
CA PHE A 530 -11.03 -21.88 -8.22
C PHE A 530 -10.79 -22.44 -9.63
N LEU A 531 -11.26 -23.66 -9.90
CA LEU A 531 -11.12 -24.22 -11.24
C LEU A 531 -11.83 -23.31 -12.25
N ASN A 532 -13.10 -22.96 -12.02
CA ASN A 532 -13.91 -22.09 -12.88
C ASN A 532 -13.32 -20.69 -13.09
N SER A 533 -12.66 -20.10 -12.09
CA SER A 533 -11.97 -18.79 -12.25
C SER A 533 -10.77 -18.85 -13.19
N ASN A 534 -10.30 -20.04 -13.54
CA ASN A 534 -9.22 -20.27 -14.49
C ASN A 534 -9.79 -20.88 -15.77
N ALA A 535 -10.12 -20.06 -16.77
CA ALA A 535 -10.80 -20.52 -17.99
C ALA A 535 -10.09 -21.68 -18.70
N LEU A 536 -10.86 -22.63 -19.25
CA LEU A 536 -10.30 -23.74 -20.04
C LEU A 536 -9.75 -23.20 -21.36
N GLY A 537 -8.45 -23.34 -21.57
CA GLY A 537 -7.71 -22.85 -22.74
C GLY A 537 -7.31 -23.93 -23.74
N GLY A 538 -7.77 -25.17 -23.57
CA GLY A 538 -7.49 -26.30 -24.46
C GLY A 538 -7.01 -27.56 -23.72
N ASP A 539 -6.51 -28.50 -24.51
CA ASP A 539 -6.01 -29.81 -24.06
C ASP A 539 -4.49 -29.91 -24.26
N ILE A 540 -3.83 -30.61 -23.36
CA ILE A 540 -2.44 -31.06 -23.50
C ILE A 540 -2.49 -32.53 -23.91
N SER A 541 -2.14 -32.79 -25.17
CA SER A 541 -2.07 -34.13 -25.77
C SER A 541 -0.71 -34.35 -26.44
N ALA A 542 -0.49 -35.52 -27.05
CA ALA A 542 0.69 -35.74 -27.87
C ALA A 542 0.84 -34.61 -28.92
N GLY A 543 2.06 -34.09 -29.05
CA GLY A 543 2.38 -32.87 -29.80
C GLY A 543 2.43 -31.58 -28.99
N ALA A 544 1.84 -31.55 -27.78
CA ALA A 544 1.91 -30.36 -26.94
C ALA A 544 3.35 -30.03 -26.54
N LEU A 545 3.67 -28.74 -26.52
CA LEU A 545 4.99 -28.24 -26.15
C LEU A 545 5.04 -27.92 -24.66
N LEU A 546 6.02 -28.47 -23.95
CA LEU A 546 6.22 -28.31 -22.52
C LEU A 546 7.57 -27.65 -22.25
N GLN A 547 7.62 -26.76 -21.26
CA GLN A 547 8.88 -26.16 -20.82
C GLN A 547 8.85 -25.92 -19.32
N ASP A 548 9.96 -26.24 -18.66
CA ASP A 548 10.28 -25.65 -17.35
C ASP A 548 10.78 -24.21 -17.57
N PRO A 549 10.08 -23.17 -17.08
CA PRO A 549 10.48 -21.79 -17.28
C PRO A 549 11.86 -21.43 -16.71
N SER A 550 12.42 -22.24 -15.81
CA SER A 550 13.80 -22.07 -15.33
C SER A 550 14.86 -22.58 -16.32
N SER A 551 14.44 -23.31 -17.35
CA SER A 551 15.26 -23.93 -18.40
C SER A 551 14.93 -23.36 -19.78
N LYS A 552 15.90 -23.43 -20.70
CA LYS A 552 15.71 -23.05 -22.11
C LYS A 552 15.24 -24.20 -23.01
N THR A 553 15.21 -25.43 -22.50
CA THR A 553 14.84 -26.60 -23.30
C THR A 553 13.32 -26.72 -23.41
N VAL A 554 12.82 -26.69 -24.63
CA VAL A 554 11.43 -27.04 -24.95
C VAL A 554 11.35 -28.52 -25.29
N TYR A 555 10.34 -29.19 -24.77
CA TYR A 555 10.05 -30.58 -25.04
C TYR A 555 8.74 -30.72 -25.79
N VAL A 556 8.65 -31.66 -26.73
CA VAL A 556 7.37 -32.14 -27.25
C VAL A 556 6.92 -33.34 -26.44
N LEU A 557 5.64 -33.34 -26.06
CA LEU A 557 4.97 -34.49 -25.46
C LEU A 557 4.70 -35.55 -26.54
N MET A 558 5.25 -36.74 -26.38
CA MET A 558 4.94 -37.92 -27.19
C MET A 558 3.84 -38.74 -26.49
N GLY A 559 3.53 -39.94 -26.97
CA GLY A 559 2.54 -40.83 -26.35
C GLY A 559 2.91 -41.30 -24.93
N ASN A 560 4.19 -41.50 -24.63
CA ASN A 560 4.65 -42.05 -23.34
C ASN A 560 5.96 -41.44 -22.81
N GLU A 561 6.45 -40.39 -23.43
CA GLU A 561 7.70 -39.74 -23.09
C GLU A 561 7.66 -38.29 -23.56
N ILE A 562 8.66 -37.51 -23.17
CA ILE A 562 8.93 -36.18 -23.72
C ILE A 562 10.26 -36.20 -24.48
N ARG A 563 10.33 -35.46 -25.58
CA ARG A 563 11.55 -35.37 -26.40
C ARG A 563 12.00 -33.92 -26.51
N PRO A 564 13.30 -33.61 -26.28
CA PRO A 564 13.79 -32.24 -26.43
C PRO A 564 13.76 -31.83 -27.91
N ILE A 565 13.43 -30.57 -28.16
CA ILE A 565 13.41 -29.98 -29.50
C ILE A 565 14.72 -29.23 -29.75
N SER A 566 15.38 -29.50 -30.87
CA SER A 566 16.73 -28.96 -31.17
C SER A 566 16.74 -27.68 -31.99
N SER A 567 15.65 -27.29 -32.64
CA SER A 567 15.61 -26.10 -33.50
C SER A 567 14.23 -25.43 -33.51
N TRP A 568 14.21 -24.14 -33.88
CA TRP A 568 12.97 -23.39 -34.08
C TRP A 568 12.11 -23.97 -35.21
N GLU A 569 12.74 -24.47 -36.27
CA GLU A 569 12.06 -25.15 -37.37
C GLU A 569 11.34 -26.42 -36.92
N ALA A 570 12.01 -27.28 -36.13
CA ALA A 570 11.39 -28.48 -35.56
C ALA A 570 10.22 -28.14 -34.62
N LEU A 571 10.32 -27.00 -33.92
CA LEU A 571 9.26 -26.50 -33.05
C LEU A 571 8.05 -26.01 -33.86
N LEU A 572 8.27 -25.22 -34.92
CA LEU A 572 7.21 -24.76 -35.82
C LEU A 572 6.55 -25.92 -36.57
N ALA A 573 7.32 -26.94 -36.94
CA ALA A 573 6.82 -28.16 -37.58
C ALA A 573 5.81 -28.93 -36.71
N LEU A 574 5.81 -28.69 -35.40
CA LEU A 574 4.91 -29.28 -34.39
C LEU A 574 3.88 -28.26 -33.87
N SER A 575 3.60 -27.21 -34.62
CA SER A 575 2.66 -26.14 -34.24
C SER A 575 1.73 -25.78 -35.38
N ASP A 576 0.45 -25.58 -35.05
CA ASP A 576 -0.57 -25.15 -36.01
C ASP A 576 -0.54 -23.63 -36.28
N THR A 577 0.33 -22.90 -35.58
CA THR A 577 0.45 -21.44 -35.68
C THR A 577 1.91 -21.00 -35.75
N ALA A 578 2.14 -19.81 -36.31
CA ALA A 578 3.45 -19.16 -36.34
C ALA A 578 3.97 -18.77 -34.93
N THR A 579 3.11 -18.80 -33.90
CA THR A 579 3.45 -18.52 -32.50
C THR A 579 3.09 -19.72 -31.63
N PRO A 580 3.96 -20.72 -31.54
CA PRO A 580 3.68 -21.98 -30.85
C PRO A 580 3.32 -21.76 -29.38
N THR A 581 2.28 -22.46 -28.92
CA THR A 581 1.88 -22.41 -27.51
C THR A 581 2.75 -23.36 -26.71
N ILE A 582 3.60 -22.81 -25.85
CA ILE A 582 4.44 -23.57 -24.92
C ILE A 582 3.76 -23.55 -23.54
N HIS A 583 3.42 -24.72 -23.03
CA HIS A 583 2.81 -24.88 -21.71
C HIS A 583 3.91 -24.88 -20.63
N PRO A 584 3.89 -23.90 -19.70
CA PRO A 584 4.84 -23.90 -18.60
C PRO A 584 4.45 -25.01 -17.61
N VAL A 585 5.43 -25.83 -17.24
CA VAL A 585 5.35 -26.85 -16.18
C VAL A 585 6.56 -26.72 -15.27
N THR A 586 6.57 -27.33 -14.08
CA THR A 586 7.75 -27.23 -13.20
C THR A 586 8.83 -28.26 -13.57
N ALA A 587 10.06 -28.04 -13.10
CA ALA A 587 11.17 -29.00 -13.21
C ALA A 587 10.79 -30.40 -12.72
N GLY A 588 10.02 -30.49 -11.62
CA GLY A 588 9.53 -31.76 -11.07
C GLY A 588 8.60 -32.51 -12.02
N VAL A 589 7.76 -31.79 -12.78
CA VAL A 589 6.90 -32.40 -13.81
C VAL A 589 7.74 -32.94 -14.96
N ILE A 590 8.70 -32.16 -15.47
CA ILE A 590 9.62 -32.60 -16.53
C ILE A 590 10.47 -33.80 -16.07
N ALA A 591 10.84 -33.88 -14.80
CA ALA A 591 11.62 -34.98 -14.24
C ALA A 591 10.82 -36.28 -14.10
N ALA A 592 9.50 -36.19 -13.86
CA ALA A 592 8.63 -37.34 -13.69
C ALA A 592 8.26 -38.05 -15.01
N ILE A 593 8.44 -37.40 -16.16
CA ILE A 593 8.12 -37.95 -17.47
C ILE A 593 9.37 -38.59 -18.09
N PRO A 594 9.29 -39.82 -18.66
CA PRO A 594 10.41 -40.43 -19.39
C PRO A 594 10.92 -39.50 -20.50
N LYS A 595 12.24 -39.46 -20.68
CA LYS A 595 12.88 -38.64 -21.73
C LYS A 595 13.35 -39.53 -22.87
N GLY A 596 12.92 -39.21 -24.08
CA GLY A 596 13.37 -39.86 -25.31
C GLY A 596 14.52 -39.13 -26.00
N ALA A 597 14.91 -39.64 -27.17
CA ALA A 597 15.87 -38.98 -28.05
C ALA A 597 15.35 -37.61 -28.53
N VAL A 598 16.25 -36.76 -29.06
CA VAL A 598 15.88 -35.45 -29.63
C VAL A 598 14.81 -35.64 -30.72
N ALA A 599 13.74 -34.85 -30.66
CA ALA A 599 12.63 -34.95 -31.62
C ALA A 599 13.11 -34.66 -33.06
N LEU A 600 12.68 -35.47 -34.02
CA LEU A 600 12.89 -35.21 -35.45
C LEU A 600 11.86 -34.20 -35.96
N THR A 601 12.21 -33.44 -37.00
CA THR A 601 11.31 -32.48 -37.64
C THR A 601 10.19 -33.20 -38.38
N ALA A 602 8.93 -32.91 -38.01
CA ALA A 602 7.75 -33.45 -38.69
C ALA A 602 7.75 -33.08 -40.18
N GLY A 603 7.27 -33.96 -41.05
CA GLY A 603 7.19 -33.73 -42.50
C GLY A 603 8.53 -33.80 -43.23
N THR A 604 9.63 -34.14 -42.55
CA THR A 604 10.95 -34.27 -43.17
C THR A 604 11.26 -35.72 -43.51
N LEU A 605 11.95 -35.93 -44.63
CA LEU A 605 12.52 -37.23 -45.01
C LEU A 605 13.83 -37.45 -44.27
N VAL A 606 13.97 -38.59 -43.61
CA VAL A 606 15.15 -38.93 -42.82
C VAL A 606 15.77 -40.24 -43.30
N ARG A 607 17.09 -40.28 -43.24
CA ARG A 607 17.89 -41.46 -43.58
C ARG A 607 19.09 -41.58 -42.63
N SER A 608 19.46 -42.81 -42.29
CA SER A 608 20.73 -43.07 -41.58
C SER A 608 21.90 -43.11 -42.58
N PRO A 609 23.09 -42.59 -42.25
CA PRO A 609 24.29 -42.76 -43.08
C PRO A 609 24.56 -44.23 -43.45
N ASP A 610 24.24 -45.16 -42.53
CA ASP A 610 24.55 -46.59 -42.67
C ASP A 610 23.41 -47.42 -43.31
N ASN A 611 22.27 -46.81 -43.65
CA ASN A 611 21.12 -47.51 -44.23
C ASN A 611 20.50 -46.72 -45.38
N ALA A 612 20.24 -47.38 -46.51
CA ALA A 612 19.64 -46.74 -47.69
C ALA A 612 18.13 -46.44 -47.54
N ALA A 613 17.45 -47.05 -46.57
CA ALA A 613 16.03 -46.81 -46.34
C ALA A 613 15.75 -45.37 -45.91
N VAL A 614 14.82 -44.72 -46.61
CA VAL A 614 14.34 -43.37 -46.32
C VAL A 614 12.95 -43.46 -45.69
N PHE A 615 12.73 -42.64 -44.66
CA PHE A 615 11.45 -42.57 -43.97
C PHE A 615 10.93 -41.14 -43.93
N LEU A 616 9.63 -40.95 -44.06
CA LEU A 616 8.96 -39.71 -43.70
C LEU A 616 8.71 -39.68 -42.19
N VAL A 617 9.09 -38.60 -41.50
CA VAL A 617 8.75 -38.37 -40.10
C VAL A 617 7.29 -37.90 -40.01
N ASN A 618 6.41 -38.78 -39.55
CA ASN A 618 4.98 -38.51 -39.43
C ASN A 618 4.66 -37.92 -38.05
N GLY A 619 5.05 -36.65 -37.90
CA GLY A 619 4.97 -35.83 -36.69
C GLY A 619 5.36 -36.55 -35.42
N VAL A 620 4.41 -36.75 -34.49
CA VAL A 620 4.66 -37.38 -33.18
C VAL A 620 4.29 -38.86 -33.13
N THR A 621 3.87 -39.44 -34.25
CA THR A 621 3.27 -40.79 -34.25
C THR A 621 4.25 -41.89 -34.65
N ASN A 622 4.85 -41.81 -35.84
CA ASN A 622 5.64 -42.88 -36.43
C ASN A 622 6.59 -42.36 -37.53
N ARG A 623 7.35 -43.28 -38.12
CA ARG A 623 8.10 -43.07 -39.36
C ARG A 623 7.49 -43.93 -40.47
N ILE A 624 7.31 -43.37 -41.67
CA ILE A 624 6.67 -44.05 -42.80
C ILE A 624 7.74 -44.38 -43.86
N PRO A 625 7.94 -45.66 -44.23
CA PRO A 625 8.88 -46.00 -45.28
C PRO A 625 8.32 -45.59 -46.66
N LEU A 626 9.19 -45.20 -47.58
CA LEU A 626 8.82 -44.96 -48.98
C LEU A 626 9.69 -45.80 -49.93
N SER A 627 9.08 -46.21 -51.05
CA SER A 627 9.78 -46.92 -52.14
C SER A 627 10.12 -46.00 -53.33
N SER A 628 9.64 -44.75 -53.32
CA SER A 628 9.91 -43.76 -54.36
C SER A 628 9.74 -42.34 -53.82
N PHE A 629 10.63 -41.44 -54.25
CA PHE A 629 10.52 -40.00 -53.98
C PHE A 629 9.38 -39.32 -54.74
N ASP A 630 8.76 -39.99 -55.72
CA ASP A 630 7.60 -39.47 -56.43
C ASP A 630 6.43 -39.24 -55.46
N PHE A 631 6.23 -40.12 -54.47
CA PHE A 631 5.16 -39.99 -53.48
C PHE A 631 5.31 -38.74 -52.59
N THR A 632 6.55 -38.41 -52.23
CA THR A 632 6.85 -37.27 -51.35
C THR A 632 6.89 -35.98 -52.16
N THR A 633 7.50 -35.99 -53.35
CA THR A 633 7.59 -34.83 -54.25
C THR A 633 6.20 -34.37 -54.71
N GLU A 634 5.34 -35.31 -55.12
CA GLU A 634 3.97 -34.99 -55.53
C GLU A 634 3.11 -34.47 -54.36
N ALA A 635 3.46 -34.80 -53.12
CA ALA A 635 2.82 -34.26 -51.91
C ALA A 635 3.43 -32.91 -51.45
N GLY A 636 4.52 -32.46 -52.06
CA GLY A 636 5.24 -31.24 -51.65
C GLY A 636 6.23 -31.44 -50.49
N LEU A 637 6.52 -32.69 -50.10
CA LEU A 637 7.45 -33.04 -49.03
C LEU A 637 8.85 -33.30 -49.61
N THR A 638 9.67 -32.25 -49.67
CA THR A 638 11.02 -32.32 -50.28
C THR A 638 12.17 -32.17 -49.29
N GLY A 639 11.89 -31.85 -48.02
CA GLY A 639 12.91 -31.71 -46.98
C GLY A 639 13.59 -33.05 -46.70
N PHE A 640 14.93 -33.07 -46.61
CA PHE A 640 15.71 -34.28 -46.40
C PHE A 640 16.87 -34.06 -45.43
N THR A 641 17.05 -34.94 -44.44
CA THR A 641 18.15 -34.87 -43.46
C THR A 641 18.75 -36.25 -43.17
N TYR A 642 20.03 -36.25 -42.73
CA TYR A 642 20.71 -37.44 -42.23
C TYR A 642 20.70 -37.46 -40.70
N GLU A 643 20.32 -38.59 -40.12
CA GLU A 643 20.13 -38.75 -38.68
C GLU A 643 20.63 -40.12 -38.19
N PRO A 644 21.18 -40.22 -36.97
CA PRO A 644 21.62 -41.51 -36.43
C PRO A 644 20.48 -42.55 -36.41
N ALA A 645 20.83 -43.81 -36.73
CA ALA A 645 19.85 -44.90 -36.79
C ALA A 645 19.04 -45.03 -35.48
N GLU A 646 19.67 -44.85 -34.32
CA GLU A 646 19.01 -44.87 -33.01
C GLU A 646 17.87 -43.83 -32.91
N ARG A 647 18.11 -42.59 -33.36
CA ARG A 647 17.14 -41.49 -33.30
C ARG A 647 15.97 -41.73 -34.25
N ILE A 648 16.22 -42.26 -35.44
CA ILE A 648 15.18 -42.68 -36.38
C ILE A 648 14.39 -43.86 -35.79
N ASN A 649 15.10 -44.83 -35.20
CA ASN A 649 14.52 -46.04 -34.63
C ASN A 649 13.63 -45.79 -33.42
N ALA A 650 13.81 -44.66 -32.73
CA ALA A 650 12.96 -44.22 -31.64
C ALA A 650 11.51 -43.91 -32.07
N TYR A 651 11.25 -43.65 -33.35
CA TYR A 651 9.86 -43.50 -33.86
C TYR A 651 9.30 -44.86 -34.29
N PRO A 652 8.09 -45.28 -33.89
CA PRO A 652 7.49 -46.53 -34.38
C PRO A 652 7.50 -46.61 -35.92
N LEU A 653 7.73 -47.79 -36.49
CA LEU A 653 7.68 -47.99 -37.96
C LEU A 653 6.23 -48.20 -38.41
N SER A 654 5.77 -47.44 -39.42
CA SER A 654 4.49 -47.71 -40.08
C SER A 654 4.57 -49.00 -40.91
N ASN A 655 3.55 -49.85 -40.79
CA ASN A 655 3.40 -51.06 -41.61
C ASN A 655 2.85 -50.75 -43.02
N ILE A 656 2.42 -49.50 -43.27
CA ILE A 656 1.90 -49.05 -44.56
C ILE A 656 2.92 -48.07 -45.16
N PRO A 657 3.55 -48.39 -46.31
CA PRO A 657 4.47 -47.48 -46.98
C PRO A 657 3.72 -46.32 -47.62
N LEU A 658 4.39 -45.17 -47.77
CA LEU A 658 3.82 -43.97 -48.39
C LEU A 658 3.41 -44.25 -49.85
N THR A 659 2.26 -43.71 -50.27
CA THR A 659 1.77 -43.74 -51.65
C THR A 659 1.21 -42.38 -52.07
N PHE A 660 0.62 -42.25 -53.26
CA PHE A 660 -0.11 -41.04 -53.65
C PHE A 660 -1.41 -40.81 -52.85
N GLY A 661 -1.94 -41.82 -52.17
CA GLY A 661 -3.12 -41.67 -51.31
C GLY A 661 -2.75 -41.26 -49.88
N ILE A 662 -3.28 -40.13 -49.42
CA ILE A 662 -3.04 -39.58 -48.07
C ILE A 662 -4.37 -39.37 -47.35
N THR A 663 -4.42 -39.71 -46.06
CA THR A 663 -5.55 -39.36 -45.18
C THR A 663 -5.07 -38.37 -44.12
N CYS A 664 -5.77 -37.24 -44.00
CA CYS A 664 -5.57 -36.25 -42.94
C CYS A 664 -6.88 -36.09 -42.16
N GLY A 665 -6.88 -36.53 -40.90
CA GLY A 665 -8.11 -36.71 -40.13
C GLY A 665 -9.06 -37.68 -40.83
N ASP A 666 -10.28 -37.25 -41.13
CA ASP A 666 -11.27 -38.05 -41.87
C ASP A 666 -11.27 -37.78 -43.39
N THR A 667 -10.42 -36.86 -43.87
CA THR A 667 -10.41 -36.46 -45.28
C THR A 667 -9.34 -37.20 -46.06
N ARG A 668 -9.73 -37.74 -47.22
CA ARG A 668 -8.84 -38.42 -48.17
C ARG A 668 -8.38 -37.47 -49.26
N TYR A 669 -7.11 -37.57 -49.60
CA TYR A 669 -6.44 -36.78 -50.61
C TYR A 669 -5.63 -37.68 -51.54
N VAL A 670 -5.47 -37.25 -52.79
CA VAL A 670 -4.40 -37.73 -53.65
C VAL A 670 -3.35 -36.64 -53.81
N SER A 671 -2.07 -37.01 -53.76
CA SER A 671 -0.98 -36.07 -53.96
C SER A 671 -0.60 -35.96 -55.43
N SER A 672 -0.55 -34.73 -55.93
CA SER A 672 0.00 -34.44 -57.24
C SER A 672 0.46 -32.99 -57.39
N GLY A 673 1.48 -32.75 -58.22
CA GLY A 673 1.96 -31.40 -58.53
C GLY A 673 2.51 -30.63 -57.32
N GLY A 674 2.90 -31.32 -56.25
CA GLY A 674 3.37 -30.71 -55.00
C GLY A 674 2.25 -30.27 -54.06
N SER A 675 1.03 -30.79 -54.24
CA SER A 675 -0.14 -30.45 -53.42
C SER A 675 -1.05 -31.66 -53.19
N LEU A 676 -1.87 -31.58 -52.14
CA LEU A 676 -2.94 -32.51 -51.87
C LEU A 676 -4.24 -32.07 -52.55
N HIS A 677 -4.92 -33.01 -53.19
CA HIS A 677 -6.19 -32.80 -53.87
C HIS A 677 -7.26 -33.63 -53.18
N LYS A 678 -8.25 -32.94 -52.59
CA LYS A 678 -9.30 -33.59 -51.80
C LYS A 678 -10.13 -34.51 -52.69
N VAL A 679 -10.32 -35.76 -52.27
CA VAL A 679 -11.18 -36.72 -52.96
C VAL A 679 -12.55 -36.72 -52.29
N ALA A 680 -13.59 -36.36 -53.04
CA ALA A 680 -14.95 -36.44 -52.55
C ALA A 680 -15.33 -37.90 -52.19
N PRO A 681 -16.18 -38.16 -51.19
CA PRO A 681 -16.56 -39.51 -50.80
C PRO A 681 -17.06 -40.40 -51.96
N ALA A 682 -17.83 -39.82 -52.89
CA ALA A 682 -18.32 -40.52 -54.08
C ALA A 682 -17.21 -40.88 -55.09
N ALA A 683 -16.09 -40.17 -55.06
CA ALA A 683 -14.95 -40.36 -55.95
C ALA A 683 -13.84 -41.25 -55.36
N HIS A 684 -13.99 -41.73 -54.11
CA HIS A 684 -12.99 -42.57 -53.46
C HIS A 684 -12.61 -43.81 -54.29
N ALA A 685 -13.59 -44.44 -54.94
CA ALA A 685 -13.36 -45.63 -55.76
C ALA A 685 -12.61 -45.33 -57.08
N LEU A 686 -12.52 -44.06 -57.50
CA LEU A 686 -11.82 -43.66 -58.73
C LEU A 686 -10.30 -43.68 -58.57
N TYR A 687 -9.81 -43.58 -57.32
CA TYR A 687 -8.40 -43.54 -56.98
C TYR A 687 -8.01 -44.78 -56.18
N PRO A 688 -7.57 -45.87 -56.83
CA PRO A 688 -7.32 -47.17 -56.19
C PRO A 688 -5.98 -47.20 -55.43
N PHE A 689 -5.62 -46.14 -54.72
CA PHE A 689 -4.40 -46.08 -53.90
C PHE A 689 -4.67 -46.56 -52.47
N THR A 690 -3.63 -47.09 -51.82
CA THR A 690 -3.64 -47.28 -50.37
C THR A 690 -3.50 -45.91 -49.70
N PHE A 691 -4.55 -45.46 -49.03
CA PHE A 691 -4.54 -44.18 -48.32
C PHE A 691 -3.78 -44.30 -46.99
N VAL A 692 -2.67 -43.58 -46.88
CA VAL A 692 -1.80 -43.58 -45.70
C VAL A 692 -2.20 -42.46 -44.76
N ALA A 693 -2.48 -42.77 -43.50
CA ALA A 693 -2.82 -41.76 -42.51
C ALA A 693 -1.58 -40.96 -42.09
N LEU A 694 -1.62 -39.65 -42.32
CA LEU A 694 -0.64 -38.71 -41.78
C LEU A 694 -1.22 -38.07 -40.52
N ASP A 695 -0.35 -37.76 -39.57
CA ASP A 695 -0.74 -37.07 -38.36
C ASP A 695 -1.01 -35.58 -38.62
N SER A 696 -1.66 -34.90 -37.67
CA SER A 696 -2.08 -33.51 -37.85
C SER A 696 -0.90 -32.58 -38.16
N PHE A 697 0.25 -32.78 -37.50
CA PHE A 697 1.44 -31.96 -37.71
C PHE A 697 1.99 -32.11 -39.13
N THR A 698 2.09 -33.33 -39.63
CA THR A 698 2.53 -33.59 -41.00
C THR A 698 1.52 -33.08 -42.02
N CYS A 699 0.22 -33.29 -41.77
CA CYS A 699 -0.86 -32.78 -42.62
C CYS A 699 -0.88 -31.25 -42.74
N ASN A 700 -0.63 -30.54 -41.64
CA ASN A 700 -0.66 -29.08 -41.60
C ASN A 700 0.49 -28.43 -42.40
N GLN A 701 1.51 -29.20 -42.78
CA GLN A 701 2.59 -28.73 -43.64
C GLN A 701 2.28 -28.87 -45.14
N LEU A 702 1.22 -29.59 -45.50
CA LEU A 702 0.91 -29.91 -46.88
C LEU A 702 0.04 -28.82 -47.51
N ILE A 703 0.38 -28.46 -48.76
CA ILE A 703 -0.41 -27.51 -49.53
C ILE A 703 -1.65 -28.22 -50.06
N VAL A 704 -2.84 -27.71 -49.77
CA VAL A 704 -4.09 -28.23 -50.33
C VAL A 704 -4.45 -27.42 -51.57
N GLY A 705 -4.48 -28.10 -52.72
CA GLY A 705 -4.87 -27.55 -54.01
C GLY A 705 -6.37 -27.68 -54.27
N SER A 706 -6.76 -27.59 -55.54
CA SER A 706 -8.14 -27.85 -55.96
C SER A 706 -8.56 -29.29 -55.68
N ASP A 707 -9.85 -29.55 -55.53
CA ASP A 707 -10.38 -30.91 -55.38
C ASP A 707 -9.96 -31.82 -56.55
N ALA A 708 -9.76 -33.11 -56.23
CA ALA A 708 -9.46 -34.15 -57.19
C ALA A 708 -10.68 -34.38 -58.11
N THR A 709 -10.43 -34.66 -59.38
CA THR A 709 -11.48 -34.80 -60.41
C THR A 709 -11.47 -36.20 -61.02
N ASP A 710 -12.57 -36.61 -61.63
CA ASP A 710 -12.63 -37.82 -62.45
C ASP A 710 -11.81 -37.72 -63.76
N PHE A 711 -10.96 -36.72 -63.93
CA PHE A 711 -10.04 -36.60 -65.06
C PHE A 711 -8.60 -36.38 -64.60
N ILE A 712 -7.66 -37.07 -65.23
CA ILE A 712 -6.22 -36.86 -65.04
C ILE A 712 -5.55 -36.55 -66.37
N ARG A 713 -4.46 -35.79 -66.35
CA ARG A 713 -3.64 -35.49 -67.53
C ARG A 713 -2.18 -35.74 -67.24
N THR A 714 -1.52 -36.49 -68.11
CA THR A 714 -0.08 -36.78 -68.03
C THR A 714 0.75 -35.75 -68.80
N PRO A 715 2.07 -35.62 -68.54
CA PRO A 715 2.90 -34.55 -69.12
C PRO A 715 3.02 -34.60 -70.66
N ASN A 716 2.83 -35.78 -71.26
CA ASN A 716 2.76 -35.95 -72.72
C ASN A 716 1.45 -35.45 -73.34
N GLY A 717 0.54 -34.89 -72.54
CA GLY A 717 -0.72 -34.32 -72.97
C GLY A 717 -1.91 -35.29 -72.98
N ALA A 718 -1.71 -36.59 -72.73
CA ALA A 718 -2.80 -37.56 -72.71
C ALA A 718 -3.76 -37.29 -71.52
N ILE A 719 -5.06 -37.32 -71.80
CA ILE A 719 -6.13 -37.13 -70.81
C ILE A 719 -6.82 -38.47 -70.61
N TYR A 720 -7.11 -38.81 -69.36
CA TYR A 720 -7.87 -40.00 -68.99
C TYR A 720 -9.06 -39.62 -68.12
N GLN A 721 -10.20 -40.27 -68.35
CA GLN A 721 -11.31 -40.27 -67.39
C GLN A 721 -11.13 -41.44 -66.41
N LEU A 722 -11.37 -41.20 -65.13
CA LEU A 722 -11.37 -42.23 -64.10
C LEU A 722 -12.79 -42.78 -63.93
N VAL A 723 -12.96 -44.09 -64.13
CA VAL A 723 -14.25 -44.77 -64.00
C VAL A 723 -14.04 -46.09 -63.26
N SER A 724 -14.71 -46.27 -62.13
CA SER A 724 -14.64 -47.49 -61.32
C SER A 724 -13.22 -47.97 -60.99
N GLY A 725 -12.29 -47.03 -60.75
CA GLY A 725 -10.90 -47.33 -60.43
C GLY A 725 -10.00 -47.60 -61.64
N GLU A 726 -10.51 -47.45 -62.87
CA GLU A 726 -9.74 -47.56 -64.11
C GLU A 726 -9.53 -46.19 -64.76
N LYS A 727 -8.36 -45.98 -65.39
CA LYS A 727 -8.11 -44.85 -66.29
C LYS A 727 -8.52 -45.23 -67.71
N ARG A 728 -9.38 -44.41 -68.32
CA ARG A 728 -9.91 -44.60 -69.67
C ARG A 728 -9.40 -43.50 -70.59
N PRO A 729 -8.66 -43.80 -71.68
CA PRO A 729 -8.12 -42.78 -72.56
C PRO A 729 -9.22 -41.92 -73.18
N VAL A 730 -9.06 -40.61 -73.15
CA VAL A 730 -9.92 -39.64 -73.85
C VAL A 730 -9.25 -39.29 -75.18
N THR A 731 -9.88 -39.66 -76.29
CA THR A 731 -9.25 -39.68 -77.63
C THR A 731 -9.16 -38.30 -78.31
N SER A 732 -9.92 -37.30 -77.86
CA SER A 732 -9.88 -35.94 -78.40
C SER A 732 -10.31 -34.89 -77.37
N MET A 733 -9.93 -33.63 -77.57
CA MET A 733 -10.39 -32.51 -76.72
C MET A 733 -11.90 -32.26 -76.83
N GLU A 734 -12.51 -32.57 -77.97
CA GLU A 734 -13.96 -32.53 -78.14
C GLU A 734 -14.65 -33.56 -77.24
N ARG A 735 -14.13 -34.79 -77.20
CA ARG A 735 -14.62 -35.85 -76.30
C ARG A 735 -14.45 -35.46 -74.84
N PHE A 736 -13.31 -34.85 -74.49
CA PHE A 736 -13.10 -34.31 -73.14
C PHE A 736 -14.16 -33.27 -72.77
N ALA A 737 -14.43 -32.28 -73.65
CA ALA A 737 -15.42 -31.24 -73.38
C ALA A 737 -16.83 -31.80 -73.15
N GLN A 738 -17.20 -32.87 -73.87
CA GLN A 738 -18.47 -33.58 -73.69
C GLN A 738 -18.54 -34.31 -72.33
N LEU A 739 -17.47 -35.01 -71.95
CA LEU A 739 -17.44 -35.84 -70.74
C LEU A 739 -17.25 -35.02 -69.46
N SER A 740 -16.42 -33.98 -69.51
CA SER A 740 -16.04 -33.21 -68.34
C SER A 740 -17.17 -32.30 -67.86
N GLY A 741 -18.07 -31.86 -68.76
CA GLY A 741 -19.11 -30.90 -68.42
C GLY A 741 -18.53 -29.60 -67.83
N GLY A 742 -17.35 -29.20 -68.29
CA GLY A 742 -16.62 -28.02 -67.81
C GLY A 742 -15.70 -28.26 -66.60
N ARG A 743 -15.66 -29.48 -66.05
CA ARG A 743 -14.69 -29.85 -65.00
C ARG A 743 -13.27 -29.89 -65.56
N SER A 744 -12.29 -29.51 -64.74
CA SER A 744 -10.87 -29.60 -65.09
C SER A 744 -10.35 -31.04 -64.93
N TRP A 745 -9.09 -31.26 -65.31
CA TRP A 745 -8.32 -32.45 -64.97
C TRP A 745 -7.30 -32.14 -63.86
N LEU A 746 -6.85 -33.19 -63.17
CA LEU A 746 -5.67 -33.16 -62.32
C LEU A 746 -4.42 -33.43 -63.15
N GLN A 747 -3.41 -32.55 -63.09
CA GLN A 747 -2.11 -32.81 -63.71
C GLN A 747 -1.37 -33.84 -62.87
N VAL A 748 -0.92 -34.94 -63.48
CA VAL A 748 -0.26 -36.04 -62.76
C VAL A 748 0.98 -36.53 -63.50
N ILE A 749 1.95 -37.06 -62.77
CA ILE A 749 3.13 -37.72 -63.35
C ILE A 749 2.79 -39.11 -63.93
N PRO A 750 3.63 -39.67 -64.83
CA PRO A 750 3.40 -41.00 -65.40
C PRO A 750 3.19 -42.10 -64.35
N ARG A 751 4.00 -42.13 -63.28
CA ARG A 751 3.86 -43.14 -62.21
C ARG A 751 2.50 -43.11 -61.55
N PHE A 752 1.95 -41.92 -61.29
CA PHE A 752 0.61 -41.76 -60.72
C PHE A 752 -0.42 -42.42 -61.63
N ALA A 753 -0.38 -42.09 -62.93
CA ALA A 753 -1.30 -42.68 -63.91
C ALA A 753 -1.09 -44.19 -64.02
N ASP A 754 0.14 -44.69 -64.02
CA ASP A 754 0.48 -46.11 -64.19
C ASP A 754 0.05 -46.98 -63.00
N MET A 755 -0.12 -46.38 -61.83
CA MET A 755 -0.70 -47.05 -60.67
C MET A 755 -2.24 -47.19 -60.74
N ILE A 756 -2.89 -46.62 -61.76
CA ILE A 756 -4.32 -46.81 -62.04
C ILE A 756 -4.46 -47.76 -63.24
N PRO A 757 -5.16 -48.90 -63.10
CA PRO A 757 -5.39 -49.84 -64.21
C PRO A 757 -6.00 -49.17 -65.45
N THR A 758 -5.52 -49.54 -66.64
CA THR A 758 -6.06 -49.01 -67.90
C THR A 758 -7.31 -49.79 -68.30
N GLY A 759 -8.45 -49.08 -68.41
CA GLY A 759 -9.71 -49.62 -68.92
C GLY A 759 -9.91 -49.35 -70.42
N GLY A 760 -11.14 -49.54 -70.90
CA GLY A 760 -11.55 -49.17 -72.25
C GLY A 760 -11.47 -47.66 -72.54
N ILE A 761 -11.74 -47.24 -73.78
CA ILE A 761 -11.79 -45.82 -74.16
C ILE A 761 -13.00 -45.13 -73.51
N ALA A 762 -12.86 -43.86 -73.13
CA ALA A 762 -13.87 -43.06 -72.40
C ALA A 762 -14.98 -42.48 -73.30
#